data_AF-A0A3D5BQ57-F1
#
_entry.id   AF-A0A3D5BQ57-F1
#
_cell.length_a   1.000
_cell.length_b   1.000
_cell.length_c   1.000
_cell.angle_alpha   90.00
_cell.angle_beta   90.00
_cell.angle_gamma   90.00
#
_symmetry.space_group_name_H-M   'P 1'
#
loop_
_entity.id
_entity.type
_entity.pdbx_description
1 polymer ?
#
loop_
_entity_poly.entity_id
_entity_poly.type
_entity_poly.pdbx_seq_one_letter_code
_entity_poly.pdbx_strand_id
1 'polypeptide(L)'
;MLDIMRQHASGWVIKVLFGIIIIVFIFFFGAGTLREKGDPVIAYVDEKPILVRDFTLAYQRSTENLRRQNPDASPESLQNPLRKQQILSQMINSRLLLDAAAGLGLIASTNELRATISRMEAFQNEAGIFDSEIYRQILAQNHMTPAEFEQNLRDNLLVEKVRAYISMPARADESQAKGLFLWAREQAKVEYLLFPQAEFLAQAQVSDKQVNEFYEQNKDKFQRPAQAAFRYLAFTPKALAPYQNVSDADVRAAFDSNRAAYTRPEEIRARHILLTVDPAAGPAEAEKAEASIRALAAKLKSGSDFADLARRYSQDTSAENGGDLGWFGRGVMVKSFEDAAFALKKGEVSDPVRSEFGWHLIQLVDRREPGAMTFEEVRDQIRDQIAEERASEKTSDLLDEALDQMAAGVDIAKIAEQAGLSLTVSPLLTQDGLVQLFAMTPEAAQALFLLAPGASTKTPLAIEGGYLLAEKVQDVPEALLPLPEVQAQIVQALKRQEAHRLAGEKAAQAGNRAMVKVPEPRLEPLAALFSPKKVTCSEIEYLDIPGGGGKGTGLGERVLNEIRPYDCLLGVLDAFSGLSDPRQQWQACEADLLVSDLAVVEKRQERLVLDKRKSKDLVNPKEEEFLERCKALLEGEKPLRSDPDVANEPVLRGFRFLSAKPVLYAWNCTESDFATFQVPAEATGQTHLAVSAKLERELAQITDPAEREMFFADLGITESVLDRVIARTYRLLGLISFLTAGPDEVRSWAVRKGAKAPEAAGVIHSDFQKGFIRAEVLGWNDFLTAKDFKKAKELGLTRLEGKEYVVADGDIIEFRFNV
;
A
#
# COMPACT_ATOMS: atom_id res chain seq x y z
N MET A 1 1.07 -77.58 -15.82
CA MET A 1 -0.20 -77.59 -15.05
C MET A 1 -0.95 -76.26 -15.17
N LEU A 2 -0.27 -75.11 -15.18
CA LEU A 2 -0.90 -73.80 -15.44
C LEU A 2 -1.34 -73.56 -16.91
N ASP A 3 -0.75 -74.23 -17.90
CA ASP A 3 -1.19 -74.10 -19.30
C ASP A 3 -2.45 -74.90 -19.64
N ILE A 4 -2.72 -76.01 -18.92
CA ILE A 4 -3.96 -76.78 -19.04
C ILE A 4 -5.14 -76.02 -18.43
N MET A 5 -4.89 -75.20 -17.39
CA MET A 5 -5.90 -74.29 -16.81
C MET A 5 -6.19 -73.07 -17.69
N ARG A 6 -5.27 -72.66 -18.58
CA ARG A 6 -5.51 -71.56 -19.54
C ARG A 6 -6.30 -72.00 -20.78
N GLN A 7 -6.15 -73.23 -21.26
CA GLN A 7 -6.88 -73.72 -22.45
C GLN A 7 -8.36 -74.09 -22.20
N HIS A 8 -8.78 -74.25 -20.94
CA HIS A 8 -10.18 -74.56 -20.57
C HIS A 8 -10.88 -73.47 -19.74
N ALA A 9 -10.27 -72.28 -19.57
CA ALA A 9 -10.80 -71.19 -18.74
C ALA A 9 -12.17 -70.61 -19.20
N SER A 10 -12.63 -70.92 -20.41
CA SER A 10 -13.95 -70.52 -20.93
C SER A 10 -15.05 -71.58 -20.76
N GLY A 11 -14.72 -72.80 -20.28
CA GLY A 11 -15.67 -73.87 -20.06
C GLY A 11 -16.64 -73.59 -18.90
N TRP A 12 -17.94 -73.81 -19.13
CA TRP A 12 -19.02 -73.68 -18.14
C TRP A 12 -18.63 -74.31 -16.79
N VAL A 13 -18.04 -75.50 -16.79
CA VAL A 13 -17.73 -76.29 -15.59
C VAL A 13 -16.77 -75.55 -14.64
N ILE A 14 -15.79 -74.82 -15.17
CA ILE A 14 -14.84 -74.03 -14.37
C ILE A 14 -15.51 -72.76 -13.82
N LYS A 15 -16.46 -72.15 -14.57
CA LYS A 15 -17.25 -71.02 -14.08
C LYS A 15 -18.21 -71.42 -12.95
N VAL A 16 -18.78 -72.62 -13.00
CA VAL A 16 -19.59 -73.16 -11.89
C VAL A 16 -18.72 -73.47 -10.68
N LEU A 17 -17.52 -74.03 -10.86
CA LEU A 17 -16.59 -74.28 -9.75
C LEU A 17 -16.13 -72.97 -9.10
N PHE A 18 -15.81 -71.94 -9.89
CA PHE A 18 -15.49 -70.60 -9.39
C PHE A 18 -16.70 -69.92 -8.74
N GLY A 19 -17.90 -70.10 -9.29
CA GLY A 19 -19.15 -69.64 -8.69
C GLY A 19 -19.42 -70.28 -7.33
N ILE A 20 -19.15 -71.58 -7.17
CA ILE A 20 -19.25 -72.27 -5.88
C ILE A 20 -18.17 -71.77 -4.91
N ILE A 21 -16.94 -71.54 -5.36
CA ILE A 21 -15.88 -70.96 -4.51
C ILE A 21 -16.23 -69.53 -4.08
N ILE A 22 -16.79 -68.72 -4.97
CA ILE A 22 -17.27 -67.36 -4.68
C ILE A 22 -18.47 -67.40 -3.74
N ILE A 23 -19.42 -68.32 -3.92
CA ILE A 23 -20.57 -68.51 -3.01
C ILE A 23 -20.11 -69.01 -1.65
N VAL A 24 -19.13 -69.92 -1.58
CA VAL A 24 -18.51 -70.34 -0.31
C VAL A 24 -17.74 -69.18 0.32
N PHE A 25 -17.03 -68.35 -0.45
CA PHE A 25 -16.39 -67.15 0.11
C PHE A 25 -17.42 -66.12 0.59
N ILE A 26 -18.53 -65.94 -0.12
CA ILE A 26 -19.61 -65.03 0.28
C ILE A 26 -20.39 -65.57 1.48
N PHE A 27 -20.64 -66.87 1.59
CA PHE A 27 -21.38 -67.46 2.72
C PHE A 27 -20.49 -67.81 3.92
N PHE A 28 -19.21 -68.06 3.73
CA PHE A 28 -18.27 -68.42 4.80
C PHE A 28 -17.40 -67.24 5.26
N PHE A 29 -17.17 -66.22 4.40
CA PHE A 29 -16.45 -64.98 4.74
C PHE A 29 -17.25 -63.68 4.49
N GLY A 30 -18.39 -63.71 3.81
CA GLY A 30 -19.11 -62.51 3.34
C GLY A 30 -20.51 -62.24 3.91
N ALA A 31 -21.05 -63.09 4.79
CA ALA A 31 -22.34 -62.83 5.44
C ALA A 31 -22.44 -63.54 6.80
N GLY A 32 -22.10 -62.80 7.86
CA GLY A 32 -22.57 -63.09 9.22
C GLY A 32 -21.70 -64.02 10.05
N THR A 33 -20.61 -63.50 10.61
CA THR A 33 -20.17 -63.72 12.01
C THR A 33 -18.88 -62.95 12.34
N LEU A 34 -18.87 -61.64 12.09
CA LEU A 34 -18.23 -60.71 13.02
C LEU A 34 -19.36 -59.96 13.70
N ARG A 35 -19.90 -60.64 14.70
CA ARG A 35 -20.60 -60.01 15.81
C ARG A 35 -19.52 -59.17 16.50
N GLU A 36 -19.25 -57.96 16.00
CA GLU A 36 -18.75 -56.91 16.86
C GLU A 36 -19.78 -56.85 17.98
N LYS A 37 -19.42 -57.39 19.15
CA LYS A 37 -19.88 -56.78 20.38
C LYS A 37 -19.35 -55.35 20.27
N GLY A 38 -20.13 -54.46 19.63
CA GLY A 38 -19.90 -53.04 19.77
C GLY A 38 -19.74 -52.78 21.26
N ASP A 39 -18.72 -52.01 21.61
CA ASP A 39 -18.41 -51.73 23.02
C ASP A 39 -19.73 -51.46 23.75
N PRO A 40 -20.04 -52.20 24.84
CA PRO A 40 -21.37 -52.15 25.43
C PRO A 40 -21.75 -50.69 25.73
N VAL A 41 -23.00 -50.31 25.47
CA VAL A 41 -23.45 -48.92 25.65
C VAL A 41 -23.82 -48.70 27.11
N ILE A 42 -23.28 -47.66 27.73
CA ILE A 42 -23.59 -47.32 29.13
C ILE A 42 -24.78 -46.35 29.25
N ALA A 43 -24.96 -45.47 28.26
CA ALA A 43 -26.08 -44.53 28.17
C ALA A 43 -26.28 -44.06 26.73
N TYR A 44 -27.45 -43.52 26.41
CA TYR A 44 -27.72 -42.80 25.17
C TYR A 44 -27.95 -41.32 25.48
N VAL A 45 -27.41 -40.45 24.64
CA VAL A 45 -27.71 -39.01 24.62
C VAL A 45 -28.30 -38.73 23.25
N ASP A 46 -29.60 -38.46 23.19
CA ASP A 46 -30.42 -38.51 21.97
C ASP A 46 -30.18 -39.84 21.21
N GLU A 47 -29.85 -39.79 19.92
CA GLU A 47 -29.58 -40.96 19.07
C GLU A 47 -28.13 -41.46 19.14
N LYS A 48 -27.30 -40.90 20.03
CA LYS A 48 -25.85 -41.13 20.08
C LYS A 48 -25.44 -41.91 21.35
N PRO A 49 -24.79 -43.10 21.22
CA PRO A 49 -24.41 -43.90 22.38
C PRO A 49 -23.15 -43.36 23.07
N ILE A 50 -23.10 -43.49 24.41
CA ILE A 50 -21.87 -43.43 25.21
C ILE A 50 -21.40 -44.87 25.41
N LEU A 51 -20.21 -45.20 24.90
CA LEU A 51 -19.66 -46.56 24.98
C LEU A 51 -18.98 -46.80 26.34
N VAL A 52 -19.04 -48.04 26.83
CA VAL A 52 -18.37 -48.47 28.06
C VAL A 52 -16.85 -48.27 27.97
N ARG A 53 -16.27 -48.41 26.78
CA ARG A 53 -14.84 -48.11 26.55
C ARG A 53 -14.52 -46.65 26.85
N ASP A 54 -15.28 -45.73 26.28
CA ASP A 54 -15.04 -44.29 26.44
C ASP A 54 -15.25 -43.85 27.89
N PHE A 55 -16.26 -44.42 28.56
CA PHE A 55 -16.48 -44.21 29.99
C PHE A 55 -15.32 -44.75 30.84
N THR A 56 -14.80 -45.93 30.51
CA THR A 56 -13.69 -46.56 31.23
C THR A 56 -12.41 -45.72 31.08
N LEU A 57 -12.13 -45.22 29.88
CA LEU A 57 -11.00 -44.33 29.61
C LEU A 57 -11.15 -42.98 30.34
N ALA A 58 -12.33 -42.37 30.32
CA ALA A 58 -12.61 -41.14 31.07
C ALA A 58 -12.43 -41.34 32.58
N TYR A 59 -12.88 -42.48 33.10
CA TYR A 59 -12.69 -42.86 34.50
C TYR A 59 -11.22 -43.03 34.87
N GLN A 60 -10.44 -43.74 34.05
CA GLN A 60 -9.00 -43.94 34.26
C GLN A 60 -8.22 -42.63 34.23
N ARG A 61 -8.50 -41.74 33.27
CA ARG A 61 -7.86 -40.42 33.20
C ARG A 61 -8.17 -39.56 34.44
N SER A 62 -9.43 -39.58 34.89
CA SER A 62 -9.84 -38.85 36.09
C SER A 62 -9.15 -39.37 37.36
N THR A 63 -9.01 -40.69 37.51
CA THR A 63 -8.32 -41.28 38.67
C THR A 63 -6.81 -41.06 38.62
N GLU A 64 -6.19 -41.09 37.43
CA GLU A 64 -4.77 -40.83 37.27
C GLU A 64 -4.41 -39.36 37.57
N ASN A 65 -5.22 -38.41 37.12
CA ASN A 65 -5.06 -36.99 37.46
C ASN A 65 -5.13 -36.76 38.97
N LEU A 66 -6.07 -37.43 39.66
CA LEU A 66 -6.18 -37.31 41.11
C LEU A 66 -4.99 -37.94 41.84
N ARG A 67 -4.45 -39.05 41.33
CA ARG A 67 -3.26 -39.71 41.88
C ARG A 67 -2.01 -38.84 41.72
N ARG A 68 -1.90 -38.07 40.64
CA ARG A 68 -0.83 -37.07 40.44
C ARG A 68 -0.96 -35.90 41.43
N GLN A 69 -2.18 -35.49 41.78
CA GLN A 69 -2.43 -34.38 42.71
C GLN A 69 -2.40 -34.79 44.19
N ASN A 70 -2.67 -36.06 44.49
CA ASN A 70 -2.68 -36.59 45.86
C ASN A 70 -2.02 -37.98 45.89
N PRO A 71 -0.67 -38.05 45.94
CA PRO A 71 0.10 -39.30 45.83
C PRO A 71 -0.16 -40.31 46.96
N ASP A 72 -0.62 -39.83 48.11
CA ASP A 72 -0.85 -40.63 49.33
C ASP A 72 -2.28 -41.21 49.43
N ALA A 73 -3.13 -40.98 48.43
CA ALA A 73 -4.51 -41.46 48.43
C ALA A 73 -4.58 -43.00 48.28
N SER A 74 -5.34 -43.66 49.17
CA SER A 74 -5.49 -45.12 49.15
C SER A 74 -6.26 -45.61 47.91
N PRO A 75 -5.95 -46.80 47.35
CA PRO A 75 -6.65 -47.34 46.18
C PRO A 75 -8.18 -47.43 46.33
N GLU A 76 -8.67 -47.66 47.54
CA GLU A 76 -10.10 -47.72 47.87
C GLU A 76 -10.76 -46.32 47.87
N SER A 77 -10.05 -45.29 48.34
CA SER A 77 -10.52 -43.90 48.28
C SER A 77 -10.64 -43.36 46.83
N LEU A 78 -9.91 -43.98 45.88
CA LEU A 78 -9.97 -43.66 44.45
C LEU A 78 -11.16 -44.32 43.74
N GLN A 79 -11.72 -45.40 44.29
CA GLN A 79 -12.83 -46.19 43.72
C GLN A 79 -14.21 -45.82 44.29
N ASN A 80 -14.57 -44.54 44.25
CA ASN A 80 -15.87 -44.07 44.74
C ASN A 80 -17.00 -44.22 43.69
N PRO A 81 -18.13 -44.90 43.99
CA PRO A 81 -19.31 -44.99 43.11
C PRO A 81 -19.91 -43.64 42.70
N LEU A 82 -19.90 -42.64 43.58
CA LEU A 82 -20.38 -41.28 43.26
C LEU A 82 -19.56 -40.62 42.14
N ARG A 83 -18.26 -40.95 42.04
CA ARG A 83 -17.38 -40.42 40.99
C ARG A 83 -17.70 -41.01 39.62
N LYS A 84 -18.06 -42.30 39.56
CA LYS A 84 -18.55 -42.94 38.33
C LYS A 84 -19.79 -42.21 37.80
N GLN A 85 -20.71 -41.86 38.70
CA GLN A 85 -21.90 -41.08 38.33
C GLN A 85 -21.55 -39.67 37.86
N GLN A 86 -20.65 -38.96 38.54
CA GLN A 86 -20.19 -37.63 38.13
C GLN A 86 -19.55 -37.62 36.74
N ILE A 87 -18.69 -38.60 36.44
CA ILE A 87 -18.02 -38.72 35.14
C ILE A 87 -19.02 -39.05 34.04
N LEU A 88 -19.98 -39.94 34.30
CA LEU A 88 -21.05 -40.23 33.35
C LEU A 88 -21.90 -38.97 33.08
N SER A 89 -22.29 -38.24 34.13
CA SER A 89 -23.01 -36.97 33.99
C SER A 89 -22.20 -35.92 33.21
N GLN A 90 -20.89 -35.85 33.42
CA GLN A 90 -20.01 -34.95 32.65
C GLN A 90 -19.96 -35.34 31.17
N MET A 91 -19.85 -36.63 30.85
CA MET A 91 -19.87 -37.11 29.46
C MET A 91 -21.22 -36.82 28.78
N ILE A 92 -22.33 -37.01 29.50
CA ILE A 92 -23.68 -36.68 29.01
C ILE A 92 -23.79 -35.18 28.71
N ASN A 93 -23.41 -34.33 29.67
CA ASN A 93 -23.48 -32.88 29.51
C ASN A 93 -22.56 -32.37 28.38
N SER A 94 -21.36 -32.93 28.25
CA SER A 94 -20.44 -32.59 27.15
C SER A 94 -21.07 -32.93 25.81
N ARG A 95 -21.73 -34.09 25.70
CA ARG A 95 -22.39 -34.51 24.47
C ARG A 95 -23.55 -33.59 24.09
N LEU A 96 -24.43 -33.28 25.04
CA LEU A 96 -25.54 -32.34 24.84
C LEU A 96 -25.06 -30.96 24.34
N LEU A 97 -23.95 -30.46 24.90
CA LEU A 97 -23.39 -29.16 24.49
C LEU A 97 -22.75 -29.21 23.09
N LEU A 98 -22.11 -30.32 22.71
CA LEU A 98 -21.60 -30.50 21.35
C LEU A 98 -22.72 -30.62 20.31
N ASP A 99 -23.82 -31.31 20.66
CA ASP A 99 -25.00 -31.39 19.79
C ASP A 99 -25.69 -30.03 19.65
N ALA A 100 -25.76 -29.25 20.73
CA ALA A 100 -26.22 -27.86 20.68
C ALA A 100 -25.31 -26.96 19.84
N ALA A 101 -23.98 -27.13 19.92
CA ALA A 101 -23.02 -26.40 19.08
C ALA A 101 -23.27 -26.65 17.60
N ALA A 102 -23.47 -27.91 17.22
CA ALA A 102 -23.80 -28.31 15.86
C ALA A 102 -25.13 -27.72 15.39
N GLY A 103 -26.17 -27.76 16.23
CA GLY A 103 -27.48 -27.16 15.92
C GLY A 103 -27.43 -25.63 15.74
N LEU A 104 -26.49 -24.95 16.41
CA LEU A 104 -26.25 -23.52 16.28
C LEU A 104 -25.28 -23.15 15.14
N GLY A 105 -24.77 -24.13 14.38
CA GLY A 105 -23.79 -23.90 13.32
C GLY A 105 -22.44 -23.39 13.85
N LEU A 106 -22.14 -23.57 15.13
CA LEU A 106 -20.89 -23.13 15.73
C LEU A 106 -19.77 -24.06 15.27
N ILE A 107 -18.71 -23.46 14.72
CA ILE A 107 -17.50 -24.18 14.31
C ILE A 107 -16.30 -23.70 15.13
N ALA A 108 -15.41 -24.63 15.48
CA ALA A 108 -14.06 -24.30 15.93
C ALA A 108 -13.14 -24.45 14.71
N SER A 109 -12.60 -23.35 14.20
CA SER A 109 -11.82 -23.36 12.95
C SER A 109 -10.39 -23.88 13.19
N THR A 110 -9.69 -24.33 12.15
CA THR A 110 -8.29 -24.75 12.27
C THR A 110 -7.36 -23.60 12.68
N ASN A 111 -7.65 -22.37 12.24
CA ASN A 111 -6.87 -21.19 12.64
C ASN A 111 -7.05 -20.87 14.13
N GLU A 112 -8.28 -20.95 14.61
CA GLU A 112 -8.59 -20.77 16.03
C GLU A 112 -7.95 -21.86 16.88
N LEU A 113 -8.04 -23.12 16.47
CA LEU A 113 -7.38 -24.24 17.13
C LEU A 113 -5.86 -23.99 17.22
N ARG A 114 -5.22 -23.60 16.10
CA ARG A 114 -3.79 -23.28 16.07
C ARG A 114 -3.44 -22.10 16.99
N ALA A 115 -4.22 -21.04 16.97
CA ALA A 115 -4.01 -19.86 17.81
C ALA A 115 -4.12 -20.21 19.30
N THR A 116 -5.11 -21.03 19.68
CA THR A 116 -5.28 -21.49 21.05
C THR A 116 -4.11 -22.36 21.50
N ILE A 117 -3.71 -23.35 20.69
CA ILE A 117 -2.54 -24.20 20.98
C ILE A 117 -1.26 -23.36 21.11
N SER A 118 -1.08 -22.37 20.25
CA SER A 118 0.13 -21.53 20.25
C SER A 118 0.26 -20.64 21.49
N ARG A 119 -0.86 -20.37 22.19
CA ARG A 119 -0.91 -19.57 23.42
C ARG A 119 -0.76 -20.40 24.69
N MET A 120 -0.76 -21.72 24.61
CA MET A 120 -0.56 -22.56 25.78
C MET A 120 0.91 -22.54 26.18
N GLU A 121 1.22 -21.98 27.34
CA GLU A 121 2.59 -21.88 27.88
C GLU A 121 3.30 -23.24 27.91
N ALA A 122 2.57 -24.32 28.18
CA ALA A 122 3.11 -25.67 28.16
C ALA A 122 3.73 -26.07 26.81
N PHE A 123 3.29 -25.46 25.70
CA PHE A 123 3.81 -25.75 24.35
C PHE A 123 4.70 -24.63 23.81
N GLN A 124 5.06 -23.66 24.66
CA GLN A 124 5.94 -22.57 24.31
C GLN A 124 7.37 -22.85 24.78
N ASN A 125 8.34 -22.28 24.10
CA ASN A 125 9.73 -22.23 24.55
C ASN A 125 9.94 -21.09 25.55
N GLU A 126 11.17 -20.93 26.06
CA GLU A 126 11.52 -19.89 27.06
C GLU A 126 11.27 -18.45 26.57
N ALA A 127 11.12 -18.25 25.25
CA ALA A 127 10.76 -16.97 24.64
C ALA A 127 9.23 -16.75 24.50
N GLY A 128 8.40 -17.66 25.00
CA GLY A 128 6.93 -17.58 24.93
C GLY A 128 6.34 -17.91 23.55
N ILE A 129 7.11 -18.54 22.66
CA ILE A 129 6.69 -18.87 21.29
C ILE A 129 6.41 -20.37 21.19
N PHE A 130 5.33 -20.75 20.50
CA PHE A 130 4.97 -22.15 20.26
C PHE A 130 6.10 -22.96 19.62
N ASP A 131 6.38 -24.12 20.19
CA ASP A 131 7.39 -25.06 19.71
C ASP A 131 6.76 -26.43 19.43
N SER A 132 6.88 -26.89 18.19
CA SER A 132 6.26 -28.16 17.75
C SER A 132 6.90 -29.40 18.36
N GLU A 133 8.17 -29.35 18.74
CA GLU A 133 8.88 -30.48 19.36
C GLU A 133 8.51 -30.58 20.84
N ILE A 134 8.45 -29.45 21.56
CA ILE A 134 7.91 -29.41 22.94
C ILE A 134 6.46 -29.94 22.96
N TYR A 135 5.63 -29.48 22.03
CA TYR A 135 4.26 -29.95 21.85
C TYR A 135 4.19 -31.48 21.67
N ARG A 136 4.93 -32.05 20.71
CA ARG A 136 4.93 -33.50 20.48
C ARG A 136 5.50 -34.28 21.66
N GLN A 137 6.55 -33.77 22.31
CA GLN A 137 7.18 -34.42 23.44
C GLN A 137 6.25 -34.49 24.65
N ILE A 138 5.56 -33.40 24.97
CA ILE A 138 4.59 -33.35 26.07
C ILE A 138 3.37 -34.23 25.79
N LEU A 139 2.88 -34.25 24.56
CA LEU A 139 1.80 -35.15 24.16
C LEU A 139 2.21 -36.62 24.27
N ALA A 140 3.42 -36.96 23.82
CA ALA A 140 3.97 -38.31 23.94
C ALA A 140 4.16 -38.75 25.40
N GLN A 141 4.61 -37.84 26.28
CA GLN A 141 4.72 -38.09 27.72
C GLN A 141 3.36 -38.36 28.38
N ASN A 142 2.27 -37.81 27.83
CA ASN A 142 0.92 -38.02 28.31
C ASN A 142 0.16 -39.11 27.52
N HIS A 143 0.86 -39.92 26.72
CA HIS A 143 0.30 -41.00 25.92
C HIS A 143 -0.86 -40.57 25.00
N MET A 144 -0.76 -39.36 24.44
CA MET A 144 -1.80 -38.77 23.60
C MET A 144 -1.24 -38.44 22.23
N THR A 145 -2.01 -38.73 21.17
CA THR A 145 -1.63 -38.31 19.82
C THR A 145 -2.04 -36.85 19.55
N PRO A 146 -1.36 -36.14 18.63
CA PRO A 146 -1.78 -34.80 18.22
C PRO A 146 -3.23 -34.74 17.73
N ALA A 147 -3.66 -35.72 16.93
CA ALA A 147 -5.03 -35.77 16.42
C ALA A 147 -6.08 -35.90 17.54
N GLU A 148 -5.83 -36.75 18.54
CA GLU A 148 -6.71 -36.88 19.71
C GLU A 148 -6.73 -35.61 20.56
N PHE A 149 -5.57 -34.99 20.79
CA PHE A 149 -5.49 -33.74 21.53
C PHE A 149 -6.22 -32.60 20.83
N GLU A 150 -5.95 -32.41 19.55
CA GLU A 150 -6.58 -31.39 18.70
C GLU A 150 -8.10 -31.58 18.63
N GLN A 151 -8.58 -32.82 18.53
CA GLN A 151 -10.01 -33.11 18.54
C GLN A 151 -10.64 -32.80 19.90
N ASN A 152 -10.01 -33.19 21.01
CA ASN A 152 -10.51 -32.87 22.36
C ASN A 152 -10.54 -31.36 22.59
N LEU A 153 -9.51 -30.64 22.14
CA LEU A 153 -9.46 -29.18 22.25
C LEU A 153 -10.52 -28.51 21.37
N ARG A 154 -10.76 -29.03 20.16
CA ARG A 154 -11.84 -28.57 19.29
C ARG A 154 -13.21 -28.72 19.95
N ASP A 155 -13.46 -29.87 20.56
CA ASP A 155 -14.71 -30.15 21.29
C ASP A 155 -14.88 -29.20 22.49
N ASN A 156 -13.79 -28.94 23.25
CA ASN A 156 -13.81 -27.98 24.35
C ASN A 156 -14.12 -26.55 23.87
N LEU A 157 -13.49 -26.10 22.77
CA LEU A 157 -13.76 -24.79 22.19
C LEU A 157 -15.22 -24.65 21.76
N LEU A 158 -15.82 -25.70 21.17
CA LEU A 158 -17.25 -25.70 20.82
C LEU A 158 -18.13 -25.57 22.06
N VAL A 159 -17.82 -26.29 23.14
CA VAL A 159 -18.56 -26.22 24.41
C VAL A 159 -18.45 -24.82 25.03
N GLU A 160 -17.27 -24.21 25.01
CA GLU A 160 -17.06 -22.83 25.50
C GLU A 160 -17.85 -21.81 24.68
N LYS A 161 -17.86 -21.95 23.34
CA LYS A 161 -18.64 -21.09 22.46
C LYS A 161 -20.14 -21.19 22.73
N VAL A 162 -20.67 -22.40 22.95
CA VAL A 162 -22.09 -22.57 23.30
C VAL A 162 -22.40 -21.86 24.62
N ARG A 163 -21.55 -22.01 25.64
CA ARG A 163 -21.74 -21.31 26.93
C ARG A 163 -21.70 -19.80 26.76
N ALA A 164 -20.71 -19.30 26.03
CA ALA A 164 -20.58 -17.88 25.72
C ALA A 164 -21.83 -17.35 24.98
N TYR A 165 -22.29 -18.07 23.96
CA TYR A 165 -23.47 -17.74 23.17
C TYR A 165 -24.77 -17.73 23.98
N ILE A 166 -24.92 -18.64 24.95
CA ILE A 166 -26.08 -18.67 25.85
C ILE A 166 -26.02 -17.51 26.86
N SER A 167 -24.82 -17.09 27.27
CA SER A 167 -24.62 -15.98 28.22
C SER A 167 -24.65 -14.58 27.59
N MET A 168 -24.72 -14.48 26.26
CA MET A 168 -24.70 -13.19 25.57
C MET A 168 -25.99 -12.39 25.82
N PRO A 169 -25.89 -11.12 26.28
CA PRO A 169 -27.05 -10.28 26.59
C PRO A 169 -27.86 -9.87 25.35
N ALA A 170 -27.24 -9.90 24.17
CA ALA A 170 -27.88 -9.66 22.89
C ALA A 170 -27.24 -10.55 21.81
N ARG A 171 -28.06 -11.06 20.89
CA ARG A 171 -27.60 -11.79 19.71
C ARG A 171 -27.70 -10.86 18.52
N ALA A 172 -26.63 -10.77 17.73
CA ALA A 172 -26.67 -10.05 16.46
C ALA A 172 -27.67 -10.73 15.53
N ASP A 173 -28.49 -9.95 14.84
CA ASP A 173 -29.32 -10.48 13.77
C ASP A 173 -28.47 -10.76 12.51
N GLU A 174 -28.97 -11.61 11.63
CA GLU A 174 -28.27 -12.02 10.41
C GLU A 174 -27.97 -10.83 9.47
N SER A 175 -28.83 -9.81 9.48
CA SER A 175 -28.64 -8.60 8.68
C SER A 175 -27.44 -7.78 9.16
N GLN A 176 -27.29 -7.62 10.48
CA GLN A 176 -26.16 -6.94 11.10
C GLN A 176 -24.85 -7.70 10.85
N ALA A 177 -24.85 -9.03 11.01
CA ALA A 177 -23.67 -9.86 10.74
C ALA A 177 -23.25 -9.77 9.26
N LYS A 178 -24.22 -9.82 8.35
CA LYS A 178 -23.98 -9.65 6.90
C LYS A 178 -23.46 -8.25 6.57
N GLY A 179 -24.03 -7.20 7.18
CA GLY A 179 -23.56 -5.82 7.02
C GLY A 179 -22.11 -5.63 7.45
N LEU A 180 -21.74 -6.16 8.62
CA LEU A 180 -20.36 -6.11 9.12
C LEU A 180 -19.42 -6.94 8.25
N PHE A 181 -19.84 -8.10 7.77
CA PHE A 181 -19.04 -8.93 6.86
C PHE A 181 -18.77 -8.23 5.52
N LEU A 182 -19.79 -7.58 4.94
CA LEU A 182 -19.64 -6.82 3.71
C LEU A 182 -18.71 -5.62 3.91
N TRP A 183 -18.90 -4.85 4.98
CA TRP A 183 -18.03 -3.72 5.33
C TRP A 183 -16.58 -4.17 5.56
N ALA A 184 -16.36 -5.24 6.33
CA ALA A 184 -15.03 -5.75 6.63
C ALA A 184 -14.30 -6.34 5.41
N ARG A 185 -15.02 -6.66 4.34
CA ARG A 185 -14.46 -7.16 3.06
C ARG A 185 -14.56 -6.14 1.93
N GLU A 186 -15.01 -4.93 2.22
CA GLU A 186 -15.03 -3.85 1.26
C GLU A 186 -13.59 -3.47 0.92
N GLN A 187 -13.26 -3.53 -0.36
CA GLN A 187 -11.96 -3.12 -0.88
C GLN A 187 -12.16 -1.90 -1.77
N ALA A 188 -11.48 -0.80 -1.44
CA ALA A 188 -11.41 0.36 -2.30
C ALA A 188 -10.07 0.38 -3.05
N LYS A 189 -10.12 0.45 -4.37
CA LYS A 189 -8.95 0.74 -5.20
C LYS A 189 -8.92 2.24 -5.46
N VAL A 190 -7.88 2.91 -4.98
CA VAL A 190 -7.68 4.35 -5.20
C VAL A 190 -6.54 4.54 -6.18
N GLU A 191 -6.83 5.16 -7.32
CA GLU A 191 -5.83 5.63 -8.28
C GLU A 191 -5.55 7.11 -7.99
N TYR A 192 -4.28 7.48 -7.88
CA TYR A 192 -3.88 8.84 -7.53
C TYR A 192 -2.73 9.32 -8.42
N LEU A 193 -2.70 10.62 -8.67
CA LEU A 193 -1.57 11.32 -9.28
C LEU A 193 -0.82 12.05 -8.17
N LEU A 194 0.43 11.66 -7.92
CA LEU A 194 1.28 12.27 -6.92
C LEU A 194 2.01 13.47 -7.51
N PHE A 195 1.99 14.61 -6.81
CA PHE A 195 2.76 15.80 -7.14
C PHE A 195 3.78 16.05 -6.02
N PRO A 196 5.01 15.52 -6.12
CA PRO A 196 5.99 15.64 -5.04
C PRO A 196 6.40 17.09 -4.84
N GLN A 197 6.26 17.61 -3.63
CA GLN A 197 6.67 18.98 -3.26
C GLN A 197 8.13 19.28 -3.68
N ALA A 198 9.01 18.27 -3.64
CA ALA A 198 10.41 18.38 -4.00
C ALA A 198 10.63 18.92 -5.44
N GLU A 199 9.75 18.58 -6.38
CA GLU A 199 9.85 19.01 -7.79
C GLU A 199 9.60 20.52 -7.97
N PHE A 200 8.96 21.17 -7.01
CA PHE A 200 8.57 22.57 -7.06
C PHE A 200 9.49 23.48 -6.24
N LEU A 201 10.43 22.92 -5.47
CA LEU A 201 11.36 23.70 -4.65
C LEU A 201 12.24 24.64 -5.47
N ALA A 202 12.61 24.25 -6.70
CA ALA A 202 13.40 25.09 -7.60
C ALA A 202 12.61 26.29 -8.15
N GLN A 203 11.27 26.18 -8.20
CA GLN A 203 10.36 27.20 -8.71
C GLN A 203 9.86 28.13 -7.60
N ALA A 204 9.96 27.71 -6.34
CA ALA A 204 9.56 28.48 -5.17
C ALA A 204 10.46 29.70 -4.96
N GLN A 205 9.93 30.88 -5.29
CA GLN A 205 10.58 32.16 -5.06
C GLN A 205 10.09 32.77 -3.73
N VAL A 206 11.02 33.25 -2.93
CA VAL A 206 10.74 33.89 -1.63
C VAL A 206 11.42 35.25 -1.63
N SER A 207 10.68 36.30 -1.32
CA SER A 207 11.16 37.68 -1.22
C SER A 207 11.57 38.04 0.21
N ASP A 208 12.47 39.01 0.36
CA ASP A 208 12.89 39.53 1.67
C ASP A 208 11.72 40.09 2.47
N LYS A 209 10.70 40.64 1.80
CA LYS A 209 9.47 41.11 2.45
C LYS A 209 8.74 39.95 3.14
N GLN A 210 8.58 38.81 2.47
CA GLN A 210 7.94 37.63 3.04
C GLN A 210 8.74 37.06 4.21
N VAL A 211 10.08 37.10 4.14
CA VAL A 211 10.96 36.68 5.23
C VAL A 211 10.77 37.55 6.47
N ASN A 212 10.75 38.88 6.29
CA ASN A 212 10.53 39.83 7.38
C ASN A 212 9.14 39.67 8.01
N GLU A 213 8.09 39.56 7.19
CA GLU A 213 6.72 39.33 7.67
C GLU A 213 6.59 38.01 8.44
N PHE A 214 7.22 36.93 7.93
CA PHE A 214 7.23 35.65 8.61
C PHE A 214 7.94 35.72 9.96
N TYR A 215 9.10 36.38 10.03
CA TYR A 215 9.82 36.58 11.28
C TYR A 215 9.00 37.36 12.31
N GLU A 216 8.40 38.48 11.90
CA GLU A 216 7.59 39.33 12.78
C GLU A 216 6.34 38.60 13.32
N GLN A 217 5.69 37.78 12.49
CA GLN A 217 4.49 37.02 12.87
C GLN A 217 4.77 35.76 13.70
N ASN A 218 6.03 35.30 13.74
CA ASN A 218 6.41 34.03 14.37
C ASN A 218 7.58 34.19 15.37
N LYS A 219 7.68 35.35 16.03
CA LYS A 219 8.77 35.66 16.98
C LYS A 219 8.89 34.63 18.12
N ASP A 220 7.78 34.06 18.55
CA ASP A 220 7.72 32.95 19.52
C ASP A 220 8.54 31.72 19.09
N LYS A 221 8.62 31.44 17.78
CA LYS A 221 9.35 30.29 17.24
C LYS A 221 10.86 30.53 17.08
N PHE A 222 11.31 31.77 17.26
CA PHE A 222 12.71 32.17 17.11
C PHE A 222 13.33 32.58 18.45
N GLN A 223 12.79 32.08 19.56
CA GLN A 223 13.39 32.29 20.87
C GLN A 223 14.33 31.14 21.17
N ARG A 224 15.54 31.46 21.62
CA ARG A 224 16.37 30.44 22.26
C ARG A 224 15.81 30.21 23.67
N PRO A 225 15.56 28.95 24.07
CA PRO A 225 15.08 28.67 25.41
C PRO A 225 16.11 29.11 26.46
N ALA A 226 15.65 29.40 27.67
CA ALA A 226 16.56 29.65 28.78
C ALA A 226 17.48 28.44 29.01
N GLN A 227 18.77 28.70 29.24
CA GLN A 227 19.78 27.69 29.50
C GLN A 227 20.55 28.02 30.77
N ALA A 228 20.94 27.00 31.53
CA ALA A 228 21.74 27.17 32.72
C ALA A 228 22.79 26.05 32.84
N ALA A 229 23.90 26.36 33.50
CA ALA A 229 24.92 25.37 33.86
C ALA A 229 24.94 25.18 35.37
N PHE A 230 25.08 23.93 35.80
CA PHE A 230 25.01 23.53 37.19
C PHE A 230 26.27 22.79 37.61
N ARG A 231 26.75 23.11 38.80
CA ARG A 231 27.80 22.36 39.48
C ARG A 231 27.12 21.42 40.47
N TYR A 232 27.43 20.13 40.44
CA TYR A 232 26.62 19.14 41.16
C TYR A 232 27.43 17.98 41.73
N LEU A 233 26.82 17.35 42.75
CA LEU A 233 27.17 16.06 43.33
C LEU A 233 26.01 15.10 43.12
N ALA A 234 26.30 13.97 42.48
CA ALA A 234 25.34 12.88 42.31
C ALA A 234 25.63 11.79 43.35
N PHE A 235 24.62 11.46 44.14
CA PHE A 235 24.61 10.40 45.13
C PHE A 235 23.88 9.20 44.51
N THR A 236 24.58 8.51 43.61
CA THR A 236 24.14 7.25 43.01
C THR A 236 25.24 6.21 43.17
N PRO A 237 24.90 4.91 43.23
CA PRO A 237 25.91 3.84 43.30
C PRO A 237 26.99 3.98 42.23
N LYS A 238 26.59 4.30 41.00
CA LYS A 238 27.47 4.52 39.85
C LYS A 238 28.38 5.74 39.99
N ALA A 239 27.86 6.87 40.49
CA ALA A 239 28.66 8.08 40.69
C ALA A 239 29.67 7.92 41.84
N LEU A 240 29.34 7.09 42.84
CA LEU A 240 30.14 6.86 44.05
C LEU A 240 31.10 5.66 43.94
N ALA A 241 30.90 4.79 42.95
CA ALA A 241 31.73 3.60 42.69
C ALA A 241 33.23 3.91 42.55
N PRO A 242 33.68 4.96 41.82
CA PRO A 242 35.11 5.27 41.68
C PRO A 242 35.84 5.57 42.99
N TYR A 243 35.09 5.94 44.05
CA TYR A 243 35.64 6.24 45.38
C TYR A 243 35.65 5.03 46.31
N GLN A 244 35.12 3.87 45.86
CA GLN A 244 35.19 2.64 46.63
C GLN A 244 36.50 1.92 46.35
N ASN A 245 37.16 1.50 47.42
CA ASN A 245 38.32 0.64 47.30
C ASN A 245 37.85 -0.78 46.92
N VAL A 246 38.21 -1.26 45.74
CA VAL A 246 37.98 -2.64 45.29
C VAL A 246 39.32 -3.29 44.99
N SER A 247 39.70 -4.29 45.79
CA SER A 247 40.97 -4.98 45.64
C SER A 247 40.90 -6.05 44.55
N ASP A 248 42.02 -6.35 43.89
CA ASP A 248 42.08 -7.44 42.88
C ASP A 248 41.70 -8.80 43.47
N ALA A 249 41.91 -8.99 44.78
CA ALA A 249 41.49 -10.18 45.51
C ALA A 249 39.96 -10.30 45.58
N ASP A 250 39.24 -9.19 45.79
CA ASP A 250 37.78 -9.16 45.81
C ASP A 250 37.20 -9.51 44.43
N VAL A 251 37.75 -8.90 43.37
CA VAL A 251 37.34 -9.14 41.98
C VAL A 251 37.58 -10.59 41.60
N ARG A 252 38.72 -11.16 42.02
CA ARG A 252 39.04 -12.56 41.73
C ARG A 252 38.14 -13.53 42.48
N ALA A 253 37.86 -13.27 43.75
CA ALA A 253 36.95 -14.08 44.55
C ALA A 253 35.52 -14.07 43.97
N ALA A 254 35.03 -12.92 43.51
CA ALA A 254 33.72 -12.80 42.87
C ALA A 254 33.64 -13.53 41.51
N PHE A 255 34.70 -13.47 40.70
CA PHE A 255 34.78 -14.26 39.47
C PHE A 255 34.76 -15.77 39.75
N ASP A 256 35.55 -16.22 40.73
CA ASP A 256 35.68 -17.63 41.07
C ASP A 256 34.40 -18.22 41.70
N SER A 257 33.67 -17.43 42.50
CA SER A 257 32.41 -17.85 43.11
C SER A 257 31.23 -17.89 42.14
N ASN A 258 31.30 -17.15 41.02
CA ASN A 258 30.20 -17.02 40.06
C ASN A 258 30.59 -17.38 38.61
N ARG A 259 31.57 -18.28 38.41
CA ARG A 259 32.06 -18.69 37.07
C ARG A 259 30.98 -19.11 36.09
N ALA A 260 29.89 -19.70 36.57
CA ALA A 260 28.78 -20.15 35.73
C ALA A 260 28.00 -18.99 35.09
N ALA A 261 28.00 -17.80 35.70
CA ALA A 261 27.35 -16.62 35.16
C ALA A 261 28.16 -15.92 34.05
N TYR A 262 29.47 -16.19 33.97
CA TYR A 262 30.37 -15.57 32.99
C TYR A 262 30.57 -16.49 31.77
N THR A 263 29.47 -16.77 31.07
CA THR A 263 29.48 -17.49 29.80
C THR A 263 29.03 -16.57 28.69
N ARG A 264 29.68 -16.65 27.52
CA ARG A 264 29.22 -15.98 26.31
C ARG A 264 28.49 -16.98 25.42
N PRO A 265 27.32 -16.61 24.87
CA PRO A 265 26.67 -17.40 23.83
C PRO A 265 27.47 -17.35 22.52
N GLU A 266 27.10 -18.21 21.57
CA GLU A 266 27.63 -18.16 20.21
C GLU A 266 27.19 -16.85 19.56
N GLU A 267 28.13 -16.03 19.11
CA GLU A 267 27.84 -14.77 18.40
C GLU A 267 28.54 -14.75 17.05
N ILE A 268 27.85 -14.21 16.05
CA ILE A 268 28.42 -13.94 14.74
C ILE A 268 28.34 -12.46 14.41
N ARG A 269 29.30 -11.96 13.65
CA ARG A 269 29.18 -10.66 12.98
C ARG A 269 28.88 -10.90 11.52
N ALA A 270 27.74 -10.41 11.05
CA ALA A 270 27.35 -10.56 9.65
C ALA A 270 27.04 -9.20 9.03
N ARG A 271 27.07 -9.16 7.70
CA ARG A 271 26.52 -8.07 6.90
C ARG A 271 25.56 -8.62 5.86
N HIS A 272 24.59 -7.83 5.43
CA HIS A 272 23.60 -8.30 4.46
C HIS A 272 23.22 -7.28 3.38
N ILE A 273 22.56 -7.78 2.34
CA ILE A 273 21.85 -6.98 1.34
C ILE A 273 20.42 -7.49 1.29
N LEU A 274 19.45 -6.62 1.59
CA LEU A 274 18.02 -6.94 1.56
C LEU A 274 17.34 -6.27 0.36
N LEU A 275 16.66 -7.08 -0.47
CA LEU A 275 15.66 -6.60 -1.41
C LEU A 275 14.27 -6.93 -0.86
N THR A 276 13.52 -5.90 -0.47
CA THR A 276 12.22 -6.03 0.18
C THR A 276 11.17 -6.57 -0.77
N VAL A 277 10.27 -7.42 -0.26
CA VAL A 277 9.09 -7.89 -0.99
C VAL A 277 7.92 -7.84 -0.02
N ASP A 278 6.87 -7.10 -0.36
CA ASP A 278 5.64 -7.05 0.44
C ASP A 278 5.04 -8.46 0.59
N PRO A 279 4.66 -8.91 1.80
CA PRO A 279 3.97 -10.18 2.01
C PRO A 279 2.69 -10.36 1.17
N ALA A 280 2.05 -9.27 0.75
CA ALA A 280 0.88 -9.25 -0.12
C ALA A 280 1.23 -9.11 -1.63
N ALA A 281 2.51 -9.00 -1.98
CA ALA A 281 2.95 -8.86 -3.37
C ALA A 281 2.58 -10.07 -4.22
N GLY A 282 2.19 -9.80 -5.47
CA GLY A 282 1.90 -10.85 -6.46
C GLY A 282 3.14 -11.62 -6.90
N PRO A 283 2.99 -12.80 -7.52
CA PRO A 283 4.11 -13.70 -7.88
C PRO A 283 5.20 -13.03 -8.71
N ALA A 284 4.82 -12.12 -9.62
CA ALA A 284 5.75 -11.44 -10.52
C ALA A 284 6.74 -10.51 -9.80
N GLU A 285 6.33 -9.88 -8.70
CA GLU A 285 7.21 -8.99 -7.93
C GLU A 285 8.20 -9.79 -7.08
N ALA A 286 7.73 -10.90 -6.48
CA ALA A 286 8.59 -11.84 -5.77
C ALA A 286 9.66 -12.46 -6.69
N GLU A 287 9.29 -12.85 -7.92
CA GLU A 287 10.20 -13.37 -8.94
C GLU A 287 11.23 -12.33 -9.39
N LYS A 288 10.83 -11.07 -9.55
CA LYS A 288 11.74 -9.97 -9.94
C LYS A 288 12.76 -9.69 -8.85
N ALA A 289 12.35 -9.67 -7.59
CA ALA A 289 13.25 -9.51 -6.44
C ALA A 289 14.22 -10.68 -6.33
N GLU A 290 13.75 -11.91 -6.56
CA GLU A 290 14.59 -13.11 -6.59
C GLU A 290 15.64 -13.06 -7.72
N ALA A 291 15.24 -12.67 -8.94
CA ALA A 291 16.16 -12.52 -10.07
C ALA A 291 17.23 -11.45 -9.78
N SER A 292 16.83 -10.35 -9.14
CA SER A 292 17.72 -9.24 -8.80
C SER A 292 18.75 -9.64 -7.75
N ILE A 293 18.32 -10.30 -6.67
CA ILE A 293 19.24 -10.77 -5.63
C ILE A 293 20.19 -11.84 -6.17
N ARG A 294 19.74 -12.72 -7.08
CA ARG A 294 20.61 -13.71 -7.75
C ARG A 294 21.68 -13.03 -8.61
N ALA A 295 21.34 -11.95 -9.30
CA ALA A 295 22.32 -11.17 -10.07
C ALA A 295 23.37 -10.51 -9.17
N LEU A 296 22.97 -10.02 -7.98
CA LEU A 296 23.91 -9.49 -6.98
C LEU A 296 24.83 -10.59 -6.43
N ALA A 297 24.30 -11.79 -6.18
CA ALA A 297 25.09 -12.95 -5.75
C ALA A 297 26.17 -13.31 -6.78
N ALA A 298 25.84 -13.27 -8.08
CA ALA A 298 26.81 -13.50 -9.16
C ALA A 298 27.93 -12.45 -9.18
N LYS A 299 27.59 -11.17 -8.95
CA LYS A 299 28.59 -10.08 -8.86
C LYS A 299 29.54 -10.27 -7.69
N LEU A 300 29.03 -10.68 -6.53
CA LEU A 300 29.86 -11.02 -5.37
C LEU A 300 30.79 -12.21 -5.66
N LYS A 301 30.30 -13.25 -6.33
CA LYS A 301 31.13 -14.40 -6.77
C LYS A 301 32.23 -13.98 -7.75
N SER A 302 32.01 -12.92 -8.54
CA SER A 302 33.02 -12.34 -9.45
C SER A 302 34.00 -11.35 -8.79
N GLY A 303 33.94 -11.16 -7.46
CA GLY A 303 34.91 -10.35 -6.70
C GLY A 303 34.51 -8.88 -6.48
N SER A 304 33.24 -8.51 -6.67
CA SER A 304 32.74 -7.18 -6.28
C SER A 304 32.74 -7.02 -4.74
N ASP A 305 32.97 -5.80 -4.26
CA ASP A 305 32.93 -5.48 -2.82
C ASP A 305 31.50 -5.54 -2.26
N PHE A 306 31.33 -6.20 -1.11
CA PHE A 306 30.02 -6.41 -0.50
C PHE A 306 29.42 -5.10 0.03
N ALA A 307 30.22 -4.26 0.68
CA ALA A 307 29.74 -3.02 1.28
C ALA A 307 29.27 -2.03 0.21
N ASP A 308 29.96 -1.97 -0.93
CA ASP A 308 29.55 -1.12 -2.05
C ASP A 308 28.24 -1.57 -2.69
N LEU A 309 28.02 -2.89 -2.83
CA LEU A 309 26.74 -3.41 -3.31
C LEU A 309 25.63 -3.19 -2.29
N ALA A 310 25.90 -3.35 -0.99
CA ALA A 310 24.93 -3.08 0.07
C ALA A 310 24.48 -1.61 0.07
N ARG A 311 25.42 -0.64 0.01
CA ARG A 311 25.09 0.80 -0.07
C ARG A 311 24.24 1.18 -1.27
N ARG A 312 24.43 0.48 -2.39
CA ARG A 312 23.73 0.79 -3.66
C ARG A 312 22.38 0.11 -3.78
N TYR A 313 22.23 -1.08 -3.21
CA TYR A 313 21.10 -1.96 -3.53
C TYR A 313 20.32 -2.48 -2.32
N SER A 314 20.87 -2.45 -1.10
CA SER A 314 20.11 -2.87 0.08
C SER A 314 19.01 -1.84 0.36
N GLN A 315 17.83 -2.33 0.76
CA GLN A 315 16.63 -1.55 1.02
C GLN A 315 16.30 -1.47 2.51
N ASP A 316 17.28 -1.72 3.37
CA ASP A 316 17.18 -1.61 4.83
C ASP A 316 18.05 -0.47 5.38
N THR A 317 17.98 -0.26 6.69
CA THR A 317 18.72 0.81 7.38
C THR A 317 20.23 0.54 7.47
N SER A 318 20.69 -0.72 7.34
CA SER A 318 22.12 -1.04 7.36
C SER A 318 22.84 -0.69 6.05
N ALA A 319 22.11 -0.37 4.98
CA ALA A 319 22.66 -0.04 3.66
C ALA A 319 23.78 1.01 3.71
N GLU A 320 23.58 2.13 4.41
CA GLU A 320 24.57 3.23 4.52
C GLU A 320 25.90 2.76 5.13
N ASN A 321 25.82 1.81 6.07
CA ASN A 321 26.96 1.19 6.75
C ASN A 321 27.49 -0.05 6.03
N GLY A 322 27.20 -0.20 4.73
CA GLY A 322 27.68 -1.33 3.93
C GLY A 322 27.04 -2.66 4.32
N GLY A 323 25.84 -2.62 4.89
CA GLY A 323 25.07 -3.79 5.30
C GLY A 323 25.45 -4.39 6.65
N ASP A 324 26.36 -3.77 7.42
CA ASP A 324 26.87 -4.34 8.67
C ASP A 324 25.80 -4.37 9.76
N LEU A 325 25.56 -5.56 10.32
CA LEU A 325 24.57 -5.81 11.36
C LEU A 325 25.20 -5.87 12.77
N GLY A 326 26.52 -5.72 12.88
CA GLY A 326 27.22 -5.90 14.15
C GLY A 326 27.23 -7.36 14.62
N TRP A 327 27.52 -7.55 15.90
CA TRP A 327 27.53 -8.87 16.54
C TRP A 327 26.13 -9.23 17.02
N PHE A 328 25.69 -10.45 16.75
CA PHE A 328 24.43 -10.98 17.26
C PHE A 328 24.51 -12.48 17.55
N GLY A 329 23.77 -12.91 18.55
CA GLY A 329 23.59 -14.32 18.92
C GLY A 329 22.33 -14.94 18.30
N ARG A 330 22.10 -16.22 18.58
CA ARG A 330 20.86 -16.91 18.18
C ARG A 330 19.64 -16.30 18.89
N GLY A 331 18.52 -16.21 18.18
CA GLY A 331 17.26 -15.62 18.63
C GLY A 331 17.09 -14.14 18.28
N VAL A 332 18.12 -13.46 17.78
CA VAL A 332 18.07 -12.02 17.46
C VAL A 332 17.48 -11.78 16.06
N MET A 333 17.76 -12.67 15.11
CA MET A 333 17.33 -12.55 13.71
C MET A 333 16.21 -13.53 13.39
N VAL A 334 15.42 -13.24 12.35
CA VAL A 334 14.39 -14.18 11.87
C VAL A 334 15.01 -15.51 11.45
N LYS A 335 14.29 -16.60 11.70
CA LYS A 335 14.85 -17.96 11.66
C LYS A 335 15.54 -18.31 10.34
N SER A 336 14.95 -17.95 9.19
CA SER A 336 15.55 -18.25 7.88
C SER A 336 16.85 -17.49 7.62
N PHE A 337 16.94 -16.25 8.09
CA PHE A 337 18.17 -15.45 8.03
C PHE A 337 19.23 -16.03 8.96
N GLU A 338 18.85 -16.31 10.22
CA GLU A 338 19.74 -16.85 11.23
C GLU A 338 20.37 -18.17 10.79
N ASP A 339 19.55 -19.14 10.36
CA ASP A 339 20.01 -20.47 9.98
C ASP A 339 21.04 -20.38 8.84
N ALA A 340 20.80 -19.50 7.87
CA ALA A 340 21.75 -19.24 6.81
C ALA A 340 23.01 -18.55 7.35
N ALA A 341 22.89 -17.49 8.14
CA ALA A 341 24.03 -16.73 8.65
C ALA A 341 24.97 -17.57 9.53
N PHE A 342 24.41 -18.39 10.43
CA PHE A 342 25.18 -19.25 11.34
C PHE A 342 25.75 -20.50 10.65
N ALA A 343 25.27 -20.88 9.47
CA ALA A 343 25.85 -21.98 8.68
C ALA A 343 27.10 -21.57 7.88
N LEU A 344 27.32 -20.27 7.68
CA LEU A 344 28.45 -19.75 6.90
C LEU A 344 29.79 -19.89 7.63
N LYS A 345 30.87 -19.99 6.85
CA LYS A 345 32.25 -19.82 7.30
C LYS A 345 32.69 -18.37 7.20
N LYS A 346 33.70 -17.98 7.97
CA LYS A 346 34.23 -16.62 7.96
C LYS A 346 34.64 -16.20 6.54
N GLY A 347 34.07 -15.08 6.07
CA GLY A 347 34.25 -14.52 4.72
C GLY A 347 33.28 -15.06 3.67
N GLU A 348 32.52 -16.13 3.96
CA GLU A 348 31.59 -16.76 3.04
C GLU A 348 30.32 -15.93 2.86
N VAL A 349 29.76 -15.98 1.64
CA VAL A 349 28.49 -15.33 1.27
C VAL A 349 27.45 -16.42 1.01
N SER A 350 26.25 -16.26 1.55
CA SER A 350 25.14 -17.17 1.35
C SER A 350 24.63 -17.17 -0.10
N ASP A 351 23.92 -18.24 -0.47
CA ASP A 351 22.96 -18.13 -1.56
C ASP A 351 21.79 -17.21 -1.14
N PRO A 352 20.96 -16.71 -2.08
CA PRO A 352 19.81 -15.89 -1.74
C PRO A 352 18.86 -16.58 -0.74
N VAL A 353 18.60 -15.92 0.38
CA VAL A 353 17.78 -16.42 1.47
C VAL A 353 16.44 -15.69 1.47
N ARG A 354 15.33 -16.43 1.51
CA ARG A 354 13.98 -15.86 1.63
C ARG A 354 13.62 -15.65 3.11
N SER A 355 13.11 -14.46 3.45
CA SER A 355 12.42 -14.22 4.72
C SER A 355 11.09 -13.51 4.50
N GLU A 356 10.37 -13.22 5.58
CA GLU A 356 9.15 -12.42 5.56
C GLU A 356 9.36 -10.98 5.04
N PHE A 357 10.60 -10.46 5.13
CA PHE A 357 10.94 -9.11 4.68
C PHE A 357 11.34 -9.04 3.21
N GLY A 358 11.61 -10.18 2.57
CA GLY A 358 12.11 -10.22 1.20
C GLY A 358 13.25 -11.21 0.99
N TRP A 359 14.21 -10.84 0.15
CA TRP A 359 15.36 -11.66 -0.20
C TRP A 359 16.66 -11.07 0.31
N HIS A 360 17.49 -11.92 0.90
CA HIS A 360 18.73 -11.56 1.57
C HIS A 360 19.95 -12.22 0.91
N LEU A 361 21.06 -11.50 0.84
CA LEU A 361 22.40 -12.08 0.73
C LEU A 361 23.15 -11.76 2.02
N ILE A 362 23.77 -12.77 2.62
CA ILE A 362 24.40 -12.67 3.93
C ILE A 362 25.87 -12.99 3.79
N GLN A 363 26.75 -12.18 4.36
CA GLN A 363 28.17 -12.49 4.49
C GLN A 363 28.55 -12.59 5.96
N LEU A 364 29.20 -13.69 6.33
CA LEU A 364 29.77 -13.83 7.67
C LEU A 364 31.11 -13.09 7.74
N VAL A 365 31.18 -12.07 8.58
CA VAL A 365 32.40 -11.27 8.79
C VAL A 365 33.31 -11.94 9.82
N ASP A 366 32.75 -12.39 10.94
CA ASP A 366 33.51 -13.05 12.01
C ASP A 366 32.62 -13.90 12.93
N ARG A 367 33.22 -14.79 13.74
CA ARG A 367 32.51 -15.67 14.69
C ARG A 367 33.21 -15.71 16.04
N ARG A 368 32.42 -15.72 17.11
CA ARG A 368 32.84 -15.98 18.49
C ARG A 368 32.17 -17.25 18.98
N GLU A 369 32.98 -18.24 19.30
CA GLU A 369 32.51 -19.51 19.85
C GLU A 369 31.92 -19.31 21.25
N PRO A 370 30.83 -20.04 21.59
CA PRO A 370 30.26 -20.04 22.93
C PRO A 370 31.29 -20.59 23.92
N GLY A 371 31.39 -19.99 25.10
CA GLY A 371 32.37 -20.45 26.08
C GLY A 371 32.43 -19.60 27.35
N ALA A 372 33.21 -20.08 28.31
CA ALA A 372 33.50 -19.32 29.52
C ALA A 372 34.34 -18.09 29.18
N MET A 373 33.88 -16.92 29.63
CA MET A 373 34.67 -15.70 29.58
C MET A 373 35.83 -15.83 30.57
N THR A 374 37.01 -15.36 30.17
CA THR A 374 38.20 -15.35 31.01
C THR A 374 38.11 -14.25 32.06
N PHE A 375 38.84 -14.41 33.17
CA PHE A 375 38.94 -13.38 34.20
C PHE A 375 39.35 -12.02 33.62
N GLU A 376 40.28 -11.99 32.67
CA GLU A 376 40.73 -10.75 32.03
C GLU A 376 39.63 -10.06 31.20
N GLU A 377 38.72 -10.83 30.59
CA GLU A 377 37.62 -10.27 29.78
C GLU A 377 36.54 -9.61 30.64
N VAL A 378 36.35 -10.06 31.89
CA VAL A 378 35.29 -9.56 32.79
C VAL A 378 35.82 -8.82 34.03
N ARG A 379 37.15 -8.73 34.21
CA ARG A 379 37.77 -8.15 35.41
C ARG A 379 37.22 -6.77 35.73
N ASP A 380 37.20 -5.90 34.73
CA ASP A 380 36.81 -4.49 34.93
C ASP A 380 35.30 -4.37 35.16
N GLN A 381 34.48 -5.17 34.47
CA GLN A 381 33.04 -5.27 34.72
C GLN A 381 32.74 -5.74 36.16
N ILE A 382 33.43 -6.78 36.65
CA ILE A 382 33.23 -7.30 38.01
C ILE A 382 33.70 -6.26 39.03
N ARG A 383 34.82 -5.57 38.76
CA ARG A 383 35.31 -4.49 39.61
C ARG A 383 34.27 -3.38 39.73
N ASP A 384 33.71 -2.94 38.60
CA ASP A 384 32.67 -1.90 38.57
C ASP A 384 31.42 -2.35 39.33
N GLN A 385 30.98 -3.60 39.15
CA GLN A 385 29.84 -4.15 39.87
C GLN A 385 30.05 -4.17 41.40
N ILE A 386 31.21 -4.63 41.86
CA ILE A 386 31.55 -4.63 43.31
C ILE A 386 31.65 -3.18 43.83
N ALA A 387 32.22 -2.27 43.04
CA ALA A 387 32.36 -0.87 43.40
C ALA A 387 30.98 -0.20 43.55
N GLU A 388 30.06 -0.46 42.62
CA GLU A 388 28.66 0.01 42.69
C GLU A 388 27.90 -0.60 43.86
N GLU A 389 28.07 -1.89 44.15
CA GLU A 389 27.43 -2.56 45.30
C GLU A 389 27.90 -1.94 46.63
N ARG A 390 29.21 -1.78 46.83
CA ARG A 390 29.79 -1.11 48.01
C ARG A 390 29.37 0.36 48.10
N ALA A 391 29.22 1.04 46.97
CA ALA A 391 28.76 2.42 46.93
C ALA A 391 27.28 2.53 47.31
N SER A 392 26.45 1.58 46.90
CA SER A 392 25.02 1.51 47.24
C SER A 392 24.82 1.48 48.75
N GLU A 393 25.60 0.67 49.48
CA GLU A 393 25.55 0.58 50.95
C GLU A 393 25.83 1.92 51.66
N LYS A 394 26.66 2.79 51.06
CA LYS A 394 27.07 4.08 51.66
C LYS A 394 26.32 5.30 51.10
N THR A 395 25.47 5.10 50.09
CA THR A 395 24.85 6.22 49.36
C THR A 395 23.96 7.07 50.28
N SER A 396 23.18 6.43 51.16
CA SER A 396 22.32 7.14 52.12
C SER A 396 23.14 7.91 53.16
N ASP A 397 24.15 7.27 53.76
CA ASP A 397 24.97 7.88 54.82
C ASP A 397 25.71 9.13 54.32
N LEU A 398 26.29 9.06 53.11
CA LEU A 398 26.99 10.19 52.49
C LEU A 398 26.03 11.32 52.11
N LEU A 399 24.81 10.97 51.68
CA LEU A 399 23.79 11.98 51.38
C LEU A 399 23.34 12.70 52.66
N ASP A 400 23.07 11.95 53.73
CA ASP A 400 22.63 12.51 55.00
C ASP A 400 23.70 13.42 55.61
N GLU A 401 24.98 13.00 55.57
CA GLU A 401 26.10 13.85 56.01
C GLU A 401 26.22 15.13 55.18
N ALA A 402 26.08 15.02 53.85
CA ALA A 402 26.09 16.19 52.98
C ALA A 402 24.94 17.15 53.30
N LEU A 403 23.73 16.65 53.57
CA LEU A 403 22.57 17.46 53.93
C LEU A 403 22.76 18.17 55.28
N ASP A 404 23.33 17.48 56.27
CA ASP A 404 23.65 18.07 57.57
C ASP A 404 24.67 19.21 57.46
N GLN A 405 25.71 19.01 56.63
CA GLN A 405 26.70 20.06 56.35
C GLN A 405 26.09 21.24 55.59
N MET A 406 25.19 20.99 54.63
CA MET A 406 24.46 22.07 53.95
C MET A 406 23.55 22.83 54.92
N ALA A 407 22.89 22.15 55.85
CA ALA A 407 22.06 22.77 56.89
C ALA A 407 22.91 23.63 57.84
N ALA A 408 24.18 23.27 58.07
CA ALA A 408 25.16 24.06 58.81
C ALA A 408 25.76 25.23 57.99
N GLY A 409 25.39 25.39 56.71
CA GLY A 409 25.82 26.48 55.85
C GLY A 409 27.14 26.23 55.10
N VAL A 410 27.60 24.97 55.02
CA VAL A 410 28.76 24.60 54.21
C VAL A 410 28.37 24.54 52.74
N ASP A 411 29.18 25.14 51.86
CA ASP A 411 28.94 25.11 50.41
C ASP A 411 29.25 23.73 49.80
N ILE A 412 28.56 23.39 48.71
CA ILE A 412 28.65 22.06 48.07
C ILE A 412 30.07 21.72 47.59
N ALA A 413 30.90 22.72 47.28
CA ALA A 413 32.28 22.50 46.85
C ALA A 413 33.16 22.02 48.02
N LYS A 414 33.00 22.60 49.21
CA LYS A 414 33.68 22.13 50.43
C LYS A 414 33.17 20.78 50.90
N ILE A 415 31.87 20.51 50.76
CA ILE A 415 31.29 19.20 51.08
C ILE A 415 31.93 18.12 50.20
N ALA A 416 32.05 18.38 48.90
CA ALA A 416 32.73 17.49 47.96
C ALA A 416 34.19 17.23 48.39
N GLU A 417 34.93 18.28 48.72
CA GLU A 417 36.33 18.18 49.17
C GLU A 417 36.48 17.35 50.45
N GLN A 418 35.62 17.59 51.45
CA GLN A 418 35.66 16.88 52.74
C GLN A 418 35.27 15.40 52.61
N ALA A 419 34.30 15.10 51.75
CA ALA A 419 33.87 13.74 51.45
C ALA A 419 34.79 13.01 50.45
N GLY A 420 35.82 13.68 49.91
CA GLY A 420 36.71 13.12 48.89
C GLY A 420 36.03 12.86 47.55
N LEU A 421 34.92 13.55 47.26
CA LEU A 421 34.13 13.44 46.04
C LEU A 421 34.52 14.51 45.02
N SER A 422 34.44 14.18 43.73
CA SER A 422 34.65 15.14 42.64
C SER A 422 33.35 15.82 42.25
N LEU A 423 33.44 17.12 42.04
CA LEU A 423 32.33 17.98 41.69
C LEU A 423 32.26 18.16 40.16
N THR A 424 31.10 17.90 39.57
CA THR A 424 30.93 17.96 38.11
C THR A 424 30.23 19.25 37.69
N VAL A 425 30.63 19.86 36.57
CA VAL A 425 29.94 21.01 35.96
C VAL A 425 29.25 20.56 34.69
N SER A 426 27.93 20.80 34.61
CA SER A 426 27.14 20.50 33.41
C SER A 426 27.47 21.47 32.27
N PRO A 427 27.26 21.07 31.00
CA PRO A 427 27.13 22.05 29.93
C PRO A 427 25.91 22.98 30.16
N LEU A 428 25.75 24.00 29.31
CA LEU A 428 24.51 24.77 29.25
C LEU A 428 23.35 23.87 28.81
N LEU A 429 22.39 23.64 29.70
CA LEU A 429 21.25 22.76 29.49
C LEU A 429 19.96 23.57 29.57
N THR A 430 18.91 23.13 28.86
CA THR A 430 17.52 23.56 29.06
C THR A 430 16.87 22.75 30.19
N GLN A 431 15.64 23.09 30.61
CA GLN A 431 14.89 22.26 31.56
C GLN A 431 14.71 20.83 31.05
N ASP A 432 14.34 20.67 29.77
CA ASP A 432 14.23 19.36 29.12
C ASP A 432 15.58 18.63 29.08
N GLY A 433 16.67 19.37 28.84
CA GLY A 433 18.02 18.83 28.87
C GLY A 433 18.41 18.27 30.25
N LEU A 434 17.96 18.88 31.34
CA LEU A 434 18.16 18.35 32.69
C LEU A 434 17.33 17.09 32.95
N VAL A 435 16.07 17.08 32.52
CA VAL A 435 15.19 15.91 32.61
C VAL A 435 15.81 14.73 31.87
N GLN A 436 16.32 14.94 30.66
CA GLN A 436 16.94 13.88 29.88
C GLN A 436 18.29 13.42 30.44
N LEU A 437 19.15 14.35 30.86
CA LEU A 437 20.50 14.02 31.31
C LEU A 437 20.50 13.26 32.64
N PHE A 438 19.60 13.64 33.56
CA PHE A 438 19.56 13.09 34.91
C PHE A 438 18.36 12.19 35.17
N ALA A 439 17.47 12.03 34.19
CA ALA A 439 16.19 11.31 34.34
C ALA A 439 15.39 11.81 35.56
N MET A 440 15.45 13.13 35.82
CA MET A 440 14.72 13.79 36.90
C MET A 440 13.32 14.21 36.46
N THR A 441 12.43 14.52 37.42
CA THR A 441 11.10 15.03 37.06
C THR A 441 11.16 16.47 36.53
N PRO A 442 10.20 16.90 35.70
CA PRO A 442 10.11 18.29 35.24
C PRO A 442 10.09 19.31 36.39
N GLU A 443 9.47 18.97 37.52
CA GLU A 443 9.41 19.83 38.71
C GLU A 443 10.78 20.00 39.36
N ALA A 444 11.59 18.95 39.41
CA ALA A 444 12.97 19.01 39.92
C ALA A 444 13.86 19.87 38.99
N ALA A 445 13.72 19.70 37.67
CA ALA A 445 14.41 20.52 36.69
C ALA A 445 14.01 22.01 36.79
N GLN A 446 12.72 22.28 36.98
CA GLN A 446 12.21 23.63 37.21
C GLN A 446 12.79 24.24 38.50
N ALA A 447 12.84 23.48 39.59
CA ALA A 447 13.40 23.93 40.86
C ALA A 447 14.88 24.35 40.73
N LEU A 448 15.68 23.60 39.96
CA LEU A 448 17.06 23.97 39.63
C LEU A 448 17.13 25.27 38.82
N PHE A 449 16.27 25.40 37.82
CA PHE A 449 16.21 26.61 37.00
C PHE A 449 15.76 27.86 37.76
N LEU A 450 15.03 27.71 38.86
CA LEU A 450 14.61 28.83 39.70
C LEU A 450 15.68 29.28 40.72
N LEU A 451 16.79 28.55 40.86
CA LEU A 451 17.90 28.98 41.70
C LEU A 451 18.51 30.28 41.18
N ALA A 452 18.86 31.18 42.09
CA ALA A 452 19.71 32.32 41.75
C ALA A 452 21.13 31.82 41.38
N PRO A 453 21.87 32.52 40.50
CA PRO A 453 23.27 32.21 40.25
C PRO A 453 24.08 32.20 41.56
N GLY A 454 24.84 31.14 41.80
CA GLY A 454 25.58 30.87 43.03
C GLY A 454 24.77 30.25 44.16
N ALA A 455 23.46 30.02 44.00
CA ALA A 455 22.64 29.34 44.99
C ALA A 455 22.61 27.83 44.76
N SER A 456 22.61 27.07 45.87
CA SER A 456 22.50 25.61 45.88
C SER A 456 21.08 25.12 46.20
N THR A 457 20.77 23.89 45.78
CA THR A 457 19.57 23.16 46.17
C THR A 457 19.48 23.05 47.69
N LYS A 458 18.31 23.31 48.27
CA LYS A 458 18.09 23.16 49.73
C LYS A 458 17.70 21.75 50.16
N THR A 459 17.23 20.96 49.21
CA THR A 459 16.78 19.58 49.38
C THR A 459 17.34 18.74 48.24
N PRO A 460 17.60 17.44 48.46
CA PRO A 460 18.08 16.57 47.41
C PRO A 460 17.02 16.40 46.32
N LEU A 461 17.45 16.41 45.06
CA LEU A 461 16.57 16.19 43.92
C LEU A 461 16.69 14.75 43.44
N ALA A 462 15.56 14.07 43.25
CA ALA A 462 15.56 12.70 42.76
C ALA A 462 16.03 12.63 41.30
N ILE A 463 16.92 11.68 41.02
CA ILE A 463 17.46 11.36 39.69
C ILE A 463 17.44 9.83 39.50
N GLU A 464 17.73 9.34 38.31
CA GLU A 464 17.86 7.89 38.10
C GLU A 464 18.98 7.30 38.97
N GLY A 465 18.62 6.31 39.78
CA GLY A 465 19.55 5.61 40.66
C GLY A 465 19.97 6.37 41.92
N GLY A 466 19.36 7.51 42.27
CA GLY A 466 19.63 8.18 43.54
C GLY A 466 19.25 9.66 43.58
N TYR A 467 20.15 10.50 44.11
CA TYR A 467 19.87 11.92 44.40
C TYR A 467 20.94 12.87 43.88
N LEU A 468 20.56 14.13 43.67
CA LEU A 468 21.42 15.20 43.18
C LEU A 468 21.37 16.41 44.13
N LEU A 469 22.55 16.92 44.47
CA LEU A 469 22.73 18.25 45.04
C LEU A 469 23.43 19.12 44.00
N ALA A 470 22.93 20.33 43.76
CA ALA A 470 23.47 21.18 42.70
C ALA A 470 23.44 22.66 43.05
N GLU A 471 24.34 23.42 42.43
CA GLU A 471 24.47 24.87 42.48
C GLU A 471 24.39 25.43 41.06
N LYS A 472 23.58 26.47 40.84
CA LYS A 472 23.53 27.14 39.53
C LYS A 472 24.78 28.01 39.37
N VAL A 473 25.58 27.75 38.34
CA VAL A 473 26.83 28.47 38.07
C VAL A 473 26.64 29.56 37.01
N GLN A 474 25.87 29.24 35.95
CA GLN A 474 25.64 30.15 34.84
C GLN A 474 24.16 30.18 34.50
N ASP A 475 23.65 31.35 34.15
CA ASP A 475 22.27 31.58 33.72
C ASP A 475 22.26 32.36 32.41
N VAL A 476 21.61 31.81 31.39
CA VAL A 476 21.43 32.40 30.07
C VAL A 476 19.93 32.54 29.84
N PRO A 477 19.37 33.76 29.95
CA PRO A 477 17.95 33.96 29.80
C PRO A 477 17.48 33.66 28.38
N GLU A 478 16.19 33.36 28.28
CA GLU A 478 15.47 33.30 27.00
C GLU A 478 15.67 34.62 26.24
N ALA A 479 15.96 34.51 24.96
CA ALA A 479 16.16 35.67 24.10
C ALA A 479 15.68 35.41 22.69
N LEU A 480 15.10 36.42 22.07
CA LEU A 480 14.74 36.39 20.65
C LEU A 480 16.02 36.37 19.80
N LEU A 481 16.15 35.37 18.94
CA LEU A 481 17.24 35.27 17.97
C LEU A 481 17.05 36.35 16.90
N PRO A 482 18.09 37.13 16.56
CA PRO A 482 17.97 38.19 15.57
C PRO A 482 17.77 37.60 14.17
N LEU A 483 17.02 38.31 13.32
CA LEU A 483 16.66 37.86 11.97
C LEU A 483 17.84 37.29 11.16
N PRO A 484 19.05 37.89 11.12
CA PRO A 484 20.17 37.36 10.35
C PRO A 484 20.58 35.92 10.73
N GLU A 485 20.38 35.51 11.99
CA GLU A 485 20.72 34.17 12.46
C GLU A 485 19.69 33.12 12.00
N VAL A 486 18.43 33.51 11.83
CA VAL A 486 17.32 32.61 11.46
C VAL A 486 16.85 32.78 10.01
N GLN A 487 17.39 33.76 9.27
CA GLN A 487 16.97 34.11 7.91
C GLN A 487 17.01 32.92 6.96
N ALA A 488 18.09 32.13 6.99
CA ALA A 488 18.25 30.97 6.10
C ALA A 488 17.16 29.90 6.36
N GLN A 489 16.83 29.67 7.64
CA GLN A 489 15.78 28.74 8.04
C GLN A 489 14.40 29.22 7.57
N ILE A 490 14.12 30.52 7.73
CA ILE A 490 12.85 31.13 7.31
C ILE A 490 12.69 31.03 5.79
N VAL A 491 13.73 31.35 5.02
CA VAL A 491 13.71 31.21 3.56
C VAL A 491 13.42 29.77 3.15
N GLN A 492 14.04 28.79 3.80
CA GLN A 492 13.79 27.38 3.50
C GLN A 492 12.35 26.97 3.82
N ALA A 493 11.79 27.42 4.95
CA ALA A 493 10.41 27.13 5.34
C ALA A 493 9.42 27.75 4.34
N LEU A 494 9.60 29.01 3.97
CA LEU A 494 8.77 29.70 2.98
C LEU A 494 8.88 29.07 1.59
N LYS A 495 10.08 28.62 1.17
CA LYS A 495 10.25 27.88 -0.09
C LYS A 495 9.47 26.58 -0.11
N ARG A 496 9.44 25.84 1.00
CA ARG A 496 8.62 24.63 1.13
C ARG A 496 7.13 24.96 1.04
N GLN A 497 6.68 25.99 1.76
CA GLN A 497 5.28 26.42 1.72
C GLN A 497 4.85 26.82 0.31
N GLU A 498 5.68 27.58 -0.41
CA GLU A 498 5.41 27.99 -1.78
C GLU A 498 5.46 26.82 -2.76
N ALA A 499 6.42 25.90 -2.63
CA ALA A 499 6.47 24.67 -3.41
C ALA A 499 5.22 23.80 -3.20
N HIS A 500 4.69 23.73 -1.98
CA HIS A 500 3.45 23.04 -1.67
C HIS A 500 2.24 23.71 -2.33
N ARG A 501 2.18 25.05 -2.32
CA ARG A 501 1.14 25.82 -3.02
C ARG A 501 1.15 25.53 -4.52
N LEU A 502 2.32 25.58 -5.16
CA LEU A 502 2.50 25.28 -6.59
C LEU A 502 2.13 23.83 -6.94
N ALA A 503 2.51 22.86 -6.09
CA ALA A 503 2.12 21.47 -6.24
C ALA A 503 0.58 21.31 -6.17
N GLY A 504 -0.07 21.99 -5.22
CA GLY A 504 -1.52 22.03 -5.08
C GLY A 504 -2.23 22.65 -6.30
N GLU A 505 -1.69 23.74 -6.86
CA GLU A 505 -2.21 24.34 -8.09
C GLU A 505 -2.10 23.39 -9.29
N LYS A 506 -0.96 22.71 -9.44
CA LYS A 506 -0.78 21.73 -10.53
C LYS A 506 -1.67 20.50 -10.35
N ALA A 507 -1.85 20.04 -9.11
CA ALA A 507 -2.78 18.96 -8.79
C ALA A 507 -4.22 19.34 -9.12
N ALA A 508 -4.65 20.56 -8.75
CA ALA A 508 -5.97 21.08 -9.08
C ALA A 508 -6.20 21.20 -10.59
N GLN A 509 -5.17 21.56 -11.36
CA GLN A 509 -5.24 21.60 -12.83
C GLN A 509 -5.24 20.21 -13.49
N ALA A 510 -4.68 19.20 -12.83
CA ALA A 510 -4.58 17.84 -13.36
C ALA A 510 -5.82 16.98 -13.10
N GLY A 511 -6.58 17.26 -12.03
CA GLY A 511 -7.76 16.48 -11.62
C GLY A 511 -8.92 16.42 -12.61
N ASN A 512 -8.87 17.21 -13.69
CA ASN A 512 -9.97 17.35 -14.64
C ASN A 512 -9.69 16.74 -16.02
N ARG A 513 -8.52 16.13 -16.25
CA ARG A 513 -8.14 15.58 -17.56
C ARG A 513 -8.34 14.08 -17.62
N ALA A 514 -8.99 13.59 -18.68
CA ALA A 514 -9.17 12.16 -18.93
C ALA A 514 -8.75 11.79 -20.36
N MET A 515 -7.89 10.78 -20.50
CA MET A 515 -7.60 10.14 -21.78
C MET A 515 -8.60 9.03 -22.02
N VAL A 516 -9.43 9.18 -23.04
CA VAL A 516 -10.52 8.25 -23.35
C VAL A 516 -10.21 7.53 -24.65
N LYS A 517 -10.24 6.19 -24.60
CA LYS A 517 -10.05 5.35 -25.79
C LYS A 517 -11.23 5.53 -26.75
N VAL A 518 -10.94 5.76 -28.02
CA VAL A 518 -11.93 5.82 -29.08
C VAL A 518 -12.41 4.41 -29.40
N PRO A 519 -13.71 4.10 -29.26
CA PRO A 519 -14.25 2.80 -29.66
C PRO A 519 -13.95 2.53 -31.14
N GLU A 520 -13.32 1.38 -31.41
CA GLU A 520 -12.91 0.99 -32.74
C GLU A 520 -13.26 -0.49 -33.00
N PRO A 521 -14.51 -0.79 -33.42
CA PRO A 521 -14.97 -2.16 -33.61
C PRO A 521 -14.21 -2.91 -34.72
N ARG A 522 -13.48 -2.18 -35.58
CA ARG A 522 -12.66 -2.77 -36.65
C ARG A 522 -11.39 -3.47 -36.13
N LEU A 523 -10.96 -3.19 -34.90
CA LEU A 523 -9.79 -3.87 -34.32
C LEU A 523 -10.08 -5.33 -33.96
N GLU A 524 -11.31 -5.67 -33.56
CA GLU A 524 -11.66 -7.04 -33.12
C GLU A 524 -11.49 -8.09 -34.23
N PRO A 525 -12.04 -7.91 -35.46
CA PRO A 525 -11.80 -8.86 -36.55
C PRO A 525 -10.32 -9.00 -36.92
N LEU A 526 -9.54 -7.91 -36.83
CA LEU A 526 -8.11 -7.93 -37.10
C LEU A 526 -7.33 -8.65 -35.99
N ALA A 527 -7.69 -8.42 -34.73
CA ALA A 527 -7.10 -9.10 -33.59
C ALA A 527 -7.40 -10.61 -33.63
N ALA A 528 -8.61 -11.01 -34.02
CA ALA A 528 -8.96 -12.41 -34.22
C ALA A 528 -8.12 -13.08 -35.31
N LEU A 529 -7.74 -12.34 -36.37
CA LEU A 529 -6.92 -12.87 -37.46
C LEU A 529 -5.44 -13.03 -37.08
N PHE A 530 -4.86 -12.04 -36.39
CA PHE A 530 -3.41 -12.01 -36.09
C PHE A 530 -3.04 -12.59 -34.73
N SER A 531 -4.00 -12.72 -33.79
CA SER A 531 -3.72 -13.02 -32.38
C SER A 531 -2.57 -12.16 -31.81
N PRO A 532 -2.66 -10.82 -31.91
CA PRO A 532 -1.55 -9.93 -31.59
C PRO A 532 -1.22 -9.95 -30.10
N LYS A 533 0.02 -9.59 -29.75
CA LYS A 533 0.39 -9.39 -28.33
C LYS A 533 -0.36 -8.21 -27.69
N LYS A 534 -0.80 -7.24 -28.50
CA LYS A 534 -1.46 -6.02 -28.02
C LYS A 534 -2.50 -5.49 -29.01
N VAL A 535 -3.60 -4.97 -28.48
CA VAL A 535 -4.60 -4.18 -29.22
C VAL A 535 -4.64 -2.77 -28.65
N THR A 536 -4.47 -1.75 -29.49
CA THR A 536 -4.36 -0.35 -29.08
C THR A 536 -5.35 0.54 -29.83
N CYS A 537 -6.21 1.25 -29.11
CA CYS A 537 -7.09 2.26 -29.70
C CYS A 537 -6.41 3.63 -29.74
N SER A 538 -6.81 4.47 -30.71
CA SER A 538 -6.65 5.92 -30.61
C SER A 538 -7.30 6.47 -29.34
N GLU A 539 -6.82 7.61 -28.86
CA GLU A 539 -7.32 8.25 -27.64
C GLU A 539 -7.69 9.72 -27.90
N ILE A 540 -8.64 10.24 -27.14
CA ILE A 540 -9.03 11.66 -27.09
C ILE A 540 -8.84 12.15 -25.66
N GLU A 541 -8.26 13.33 -25.50
CA GLU A 541 -8.18 14.02 -24.21
C GLU A 541 -9.46 14.84 -23.99
N TYR A 542 -10.16 14.60 -22.87
CA TYR A 542 -11.24 15.44 -22.38
C TYR A 542 -10.76 16.23 -21.16
N LEU A 543 -11.16 17.49 -21.06
CA LEU A 543 -11.02 18.29 -19.85
C LEU A 543 -12.42 18.62 -19.31
N ASP A 544 -12.68 18.25 -18.07
CA ASP A 544 -13.87 18.68 -17.33
C ASP A 544 -13.67 20.11 -16.80
N ILE A 545 -14.58 21.01 -17.17
CA ILE A 545 -14.54 22.41 -16.73
C ILE A 545 -15.86 22.69 -16.01
N PRO A 546 -15.84 22.85 -14.67
CA PRO A 546 -17.03 23.19 -13.91
C PRO A 546 -17.64 24.50 -14.43
N GLY A 547 -18.95 24.51 -14.69
CA GLY A 547 -19.67 25.69 -15.15
C GLY A 547 -19.54 26.88 -14.18
N GLY A 548 -19.44 28.09 -14.73
CA GLY A 548 -19.21 29.33 -13.98
C GLY A 548 -20.45 30.21 -13.78
N GLY A 549 -21.56 29.91 -14.43
CA GLY A 549 -22.83 30.66 -14.33
C GLY A 549 -23.76 30.15 -13.23
N GLY A 550 -24.50 31.06 -12.59
CA GLY A 550 -25.73 30.72 -11.87
C GLY A 550 -26.84 30.22 -12.81
N LYS A 551 -27.95 29.71 -12.26
CA LYS A 551 -29.09 29.18 -13.03
C LYS A 551 -29.53 30.14 -14.15
N GLY A 552 -29.34 29.75 -15.40
CA GLY A 552 -29.73 30.54 -16.58
C GLY A 552 -28.85 31.75 -16.90
N THR A 553 -27.71 31.92 -16.22
CA THR A 553 -26.67 32.90 -16.61
C THR A 553 -25.60 32.17 -17.42
N GLY A 554 -25.01 32.84 -18.42
CA GLY A 554 -24.03 32.24 -19.34
C GLY A 554 -22.78 31.64 -18.66
N LEU A 555 -21.82 31.19 -19.46
CA LEU A 555 -20.60 30.49 -19.04
C LEU A 555 -19.72 31.32 -18.09
N GLY A 556 -19.72 32.65 -18.25
CA GLY A 556 -18.89 33.59 -17.49
C GLY A 556 -17.42 33.64 -17.96
N GLU A 557 -16.73 34.75 -17.69
CA GLU A 557 -15.38 35.01 -18.25
C GLU A 557 -14.32 33.97 -17.86
N ARG A 558 -14.40 33.40 -16.65
CA ARG A 558 -13.46 32.35 -16.21
C ARG A 558 -13.49 31.15 -17.15
N VAL A 559 -14.70 30.63 -17.42
CA VAL A 559 -14.89 29.44 -18.28
C VAL A 559 -14.49 29.76 -19.71
N LEU A 560 -14.88 30.94 -20.23
CA LEU A 560 -14.53 31.37 -21.59
C LEU A 560 -13.01 31.42 -21.84
N ASN A 561 -12.25 31.88 -20.85
CA ASN A 561 -10.78 31.88 -20.92
C ASN A 561 -10.19 30.47 -20.84
N GLU A 562 -10.78 29.61 -20.02
CA GLU A 562 -10.31 28.23 -19.82
C GLU A 562 -10.55 27.35 -21.05
N ILE A 563 -11.68 27.50 -21.75
CA ILE A 563 -11.99 26.70 -22.96
C ILE A 563 -11.23 27.14 -24.23
N ARG A 564 -10.62 28.33 -24.23
CA ARG A 564 -10.00 28.93 -25.42
C ARG A 564 -8.87 28.09 -26.06
N PRO A 565 -8.00 27.38 -25.31
CA PRO A 565 -6.95 26.55 -25.88
C PRO A 565 -7.41 25.26 -26.58
N TYR A 566 -8.65 24.82 -26.37
CA TYR A 566 -9.11 23.48 -26.81
C TYR A 566 -9.67 23.45 -28.24
N ASP A 567 -9.61 22.31 -28.91
CA ASP A 567 -9.99 22.20 -30.33
C ASP A 567 -11.50 21.98 -30.57
N CYS A 568 -12.21 21.40 -29.61
CA CYS A 568 -13.64 21.09 -29.69
C CYS A 568 -14.31 21.32 -28.33
N LEU A 569 -15.58 21.69 -28.33
CA LEU A 569 -16.37 21.90 -27.13
C LEU A 569 -17.41 20.79 -26.96
N LEU A 570 -17.65 20.38 -25.71
CA LEU A 570 -18.75 19.51 -25.31
C LEU A 570 -19.60 20.26 -24.27
N GLY A 571 -20.74 20.78 -24.68
CA GLY A 571 -21.68 21.47 -23.80
C GLY A 571 -22.70 20.49 -23.23
N VAL A 572 -22.63 20.20 -21.93
CA VAL A 572 -23.64 19.37 -21.25
C VAL A 572 -24.74 20.26 -20.70
N LEU A 573 -25.96 20.08 -21.21
CA LEU A 573 -27.13 20.89 -20.85
C LEU A 573 -28.01 20.11 -19.88
N ASP A 574 -28.48 20.77 -18.84
CA ASP A 574 -29.40 20.16 -17.88
C ASP A 574 -30.82 20.15 -18.45
N ALA A 575 -31.29 18.96 -18.85
CA ALA A 575 -32.64 18.70 -19.32
C ALA A 575 -33.38 17.70 -18.41
N PHE A 576 -32.91 17.49 -17.16
CA PHE A 576 -33.48 16.50 -16.23
C PHE A 576 -33.99 17.13 -14.94
N SER A 577 -33.38 18.23 -14.45
CA SER A 577 -33.69 18.76 -13.13
C SER A 577 -34.97 19.61 -13.08
N GLY A 578 -35.40 20.13 -14.24
CA GLY A 578 -36.48 21.12 -14.34
C GLY A 578 -36.13 22.49 -13.75
N LEU A 579 -34.88 22.73 -13.34
CA LEU A 579 -34.45 24.00 -12.73
C LEU A 579 -34.28 25.14 -13.75
N SER A 580 -34.07 24.80 -15.03
CA SER A 580 -33.93 25.73 -16.15
C SER A 580 -34.33 25.07 -17.47
N ASP A 581 -34.83 25.86 -18.42
CA ASP A 581 -35.10 25.37 -19.78
C ASP A 581 -33.76 25.08 -20.49
N PRO A 582 -33.49 23.83 -20.92
CA PRO A 582 -32.25 23.49 -21.61
C PRO A 582 -32.05 24.25 -22.92
N ARG A 583 -33.12 24.72 -23.58
CA ARG A 583 -33.00 25.55 -24.78
C ARG A 583 -32.46 26.94 -24.46
N GLN A 584 -32.88 27.52 -23.33
CA GLN A 584 -32.35 28.80 -22.87
C GLN A 584 -30.89 28.66 -22.44
N GLN A 585 -30.52 27.54 -21.80
CA GLN A 585 -29.12 27.26 -21.45
C GLN A 585 -28.23 27.20 -22.70
N TRP A 586 -28.67 26.50 -23.74
CA TRP A 586 -27.97 26.44 -25.02
C TRP A 586 -27.80 27.82 -25.66
N GLN A 587 -28.88 28.61 -25.74
CA GLN A 587 -28.84 29.97 -26.28
C GLN A 587 -27.90 30.89 -25.50
N ALA A 588 -27.91 30.81 -24.17
CA ALA A 588 -27.01 31.59 -23.32
C ALA A 588 -25.54 31.20 -23.53
N CYS A 589 -25.25 29.90 -23.69
CA CYS A 589 -23.90 29.43 -24.00
C CYS A 589 -23.42 29.98 -25.35
N GLU A 590 -24.21 29.87 -26.42
CA GLU A 590 -23.82 30.40 -27.73
C GLU A 590 -23.66 31.92 -27.70
N ALA A 591 -24.56 32.65 -27.05
CA ALA A 591 -24.47 34.11 -26.92
C ALA A 591 -23.15 34.55 -26.28
N ASP A 592 -22.70 33.88 -25.22
CA ASP A 592 -21.43 34.18 -24.57
C ASP A 592 -20.22 33.95 -25.49
N LEU A 593 -20.23 32.88 -26.29
CA LEU A 593 -19.15 32.61 -27.26
C LEU A 593 -19.10 33.70 -28.34
N LEU A 594 -20.28 34.14 -28.83
CA LEU A 594 -20.41 35.19 -29.83
C LEU A 594 -19.91 36.54 -29.31
N VAL A 595 -20.39 36.94 -28.13
CA VAL A 595 -20.02 38.22 -27.50
C VAL A 595 -18.52 38.26 -27.20
N SER A 596 -17.95 37.15 -26.69
CA SER A 596 -16.51 37.06 -26.43
C SER A 596 -15.68 37.27 -27.69
N ASP A 597 -16.06 36.62 -28.79
CA ASP A 597 -15.33 36.74 -30.05
C ASP A 597 -15.54 38.10 -30.72
N LEU A 598 -16.74 38.69 -30.62
CA LEU A 598 -17.01 40.02 -31.17
C LEU A 598 -16.09 41.07 -30.54
N ALA A 599 -15.95 41.03 -29.21
CA ALA A 599 -15.03 41.92 -28.50
C ALA A 599 -13.56 41.75 -28.96
N VAL A 600 -13.13 40.51 -29.27
CA VAL A 600 -11.79 40.24 -29.81
C VAL A 600 -11.63 40.82 -31.22
N VAL A 601 -12.63 40.66 -32.08
CA VAL A 601 -12.62 41.17 -33.45
C VAL A 601 -12.59 42.70 -33.46
N GLU A 602 -13.46 43.36 -32.69
CA GLU A 602 -13.55 44.82 -32.64
C GLU A 602 -12.25 45.45 -32.14
N LYS A 603 -11.69 44.93 -31.04
CA LYS A 603 -10.42 45.40 -30.50
C LYS A 603 -9.27 45.25 -31.50
N ARG A 604 -9.27 44.17 -32.30
CA ARG A 604 -8.25 44.00 -33.35
C ARG A 604 -8.47 44.99 -34.50
N GLN A 605 -9.70 45.19 -34.95
CA GLN A 605 -10.02 46.14 -36.02
C GLN A 605 -9.64 47.58 -35.64
N GLU A 606 -9.91 48.01 -34.41
CA GLU A 606 -9.47 49.33 -33.91
C GLU A 606 -7.96 49.51 -34.03
N ARG A 607 -7.20 48.47 -33.65
CA ARG A 607 -5.74 48.46 -33.79
C ARG A 607 -5.30 48.46 -35.25
N LEU A 608 -5.97 47.74 -36.15
CA LEU A 608 -5.67 47.78 -37.58
C LEU A 608 -5.85 49.17 -38.19
N VAL A 609 -6.89 49.91 -37.78
CA VAL A 609 -7.08 51.31 -38.22
C VAL A 609 -5.92 52.20 -37.78
N LEU A 610 -5.42 52.02 -36.55
CA LEU A 610 -4.24 52.75 -36.05
C LEU A 610 -2.95 52.35 -36.79
N ASP A 611 -2.76 51.06 -37.07
CA ASP A 611 -1.59 50.54 -37.79
C ASP A 611 -1.59 51.04 -39.25
N LYS A 612 -2.74 51.07 -39.93
CA LYS A 612 -2.93 51.66 -41.27
C LYS A 612 -2.54 53.13 -41.35
N ARG A 613 -2.80 53.90 -40.29
CA ARG A 613 -2.43 55.33 -40.22
C ARG A 613 -0.90 55.52 -40.13
N LYS A 614 -0.18 54.54 -39.58
CA LYS A 614 1.29 54.57 -39.49
C LYS A 614 1.95 54.11 -40.77
N SER A 615 1.56 52.95 -41.31
CA SER A 615 2.03 52.43 -42.59
C SER A 615 1.10 51.32 -43.08
N LYS A 616 0.87 51.25 -44.41
CA LYS A 616 0.07 50.17 -45.02
C LYS A 616 0.74 48.79 -44.91
N ASP A 617 2.06 48.74 -44.80
CA ASP A 617 2.82 47.48 -44.74
C ASP A 617 2.67 46.74 -43.39
N LEU A 618 2.12 47.42 -42.37
CA LEU A 618 1.88 46.85 -41.03
C LEU A 618 0.58 46.03 -40.94
N VAL A 619 -0.24 46.04 -41.99
CA VAL A 619 -1.54 45.37 -42.02
C VAL A 619 -1.55 44.30 -43.10
N ASN A 620 -1.95 43.10 -42.70
CA ASN A 620 -2.20 42.01 -43.63
C ASN A 620 -3.61 42.19 -44.25
N PRO A 621 -3.74 42.47 -45.57
CA PRO A 621 -5.05 42.70 -46.18
C PRO A 621 -5.99 41.49 -46.04
N LYS A 622 -5.43 40.28 -46.05
CA LYS A 622 -6.21 39.05 -45.86
C LYS A 622 -6.74 38.94 -44.44
N GLU A 623 -5.94 39.31 -43.42
CA GLU A 623 -6.41 39.34 -42.03
C GLU A 623 -7.60 40.29 -41.87
N GLU A 624 -7.51 41.46 -42.47
CA GLU A 624 -8.57 42.48 -42.39
C GLU A 624 -9.87 42.03 -43.06
N GLU A 625 -9.81 41.52 -44.29
CA GLU A 625 -10.98 40.98 -45.01
C GLU A 625 -11.70 39.92 -44.19
N PHE A 626 -10.94 38.98 -43.61
CA PHE A 626 -11.51 37.91 -42.80
C PHE A 626 -12.07 38.42 -41.46
N LEU A 627 -11.46 39.44 -40.84
CA LEU A 627 -12.01 40.06 -39.62
C LEU A 627 -13.30 40.83 -39.90
N GLU A 628 -13.44 41.48 -41.06
CA GLU A 628 -14.71 42.10 -41.48
C GLU A 628 -15.81 41.03 -41.65
N ARG A 629 -15.49 39.90 -42.29
CA ARG A 629 -16.41 38.75 -42.42
C ARG A 629 -16.77 38.16 -41.05
N CYS A 630 -15.81 38.04 -40.14
CA CYS A 630 -16.06 37.60 -38.77
C CYS A 630 -17.03 38.54 -38.05
N LYS A 631 -16.80 39.85 -38.11
CA LYS A 631 -17.67 40.85 -37.49
C LYS A 631 -19.10 40.76 -38.01
N ALA A 632 -19.26 40.69 -39.34
CA ALA A 632 -20.58 40.58 -39.97
C ALA A 632 -21.36 39.32 -39.54
N LEU A 633 -20.67 38.19 -39.35
CA LEU A 633 -21.29 36.97 -38.83
C LEU A 633 -21.73 37.13 -37.38
N LEU A 634 -20.84 37.64 -36.52
CA LEU A 634 -21.08 37.78 -35.08
C LEU A 634 -22.17 38.81 -34.75
N GLU A 635 -22.19 39.96 -35.44
CA GLU A 635 -23.27 40.97 -35.32
C GLU A 635 -24.61 40.43 -35.82
N GLY A 636 -24.59 39.48 -36.76
CA GLY A 636 -25.77 38.77 -37.25
C GLY A 636 -26.19 37.58 -36.39
N GLU A 637 -25.66 37.45 -35.16
CA GLU A 637 -25.90 36.34 -34.22
C GLU A 637 -25.57 34.95 -34.79
N LYS A 638 -24.58 34.88 -35.70
CA LYS A 638 -24.12 33.63 -36.30
C LYS A 638 -22.72 33.27 -35.80
N PRO A 639 -22.51 32.05 -35.30
CA PRO A 639 -21.19 31.63 -34.87
C PRO A 639 -20.25 31.46 -36.05
N LEU A 640 -18.97 31.75 -35.85
CA LEU A 640 -17.96 31.68 -36.93
C LEU A 640 -17.84 30.29 -37.54
N ARG A 641 -18.15 29.22 -36.78
CA ARG A 641 -18.20 27.82 -37.25
C ARG A 641 -19.22 27.57 -38.36
N SER A 642 -20.21 28.47 -38.54
CA SER A 642 -21.19 28.39 -39.63
C SER A 642 -20.58 28.62 -41.01
N ASP A 643 -19.38 29.19 -41.07
CA ASP A 643 -18.65 29.52 -42.29
C ASP A 643 -17.30 28.77 -42.32
N PRO A 644 -17.19 27.66 -43.05
CA PRO A 644 -15.96 26.85 -43.08
C PRO A 644 -14.71 27.60 -43.56
N ASP A 645 -14.86 28.61 -44.43
CA ASP A 645 -13.72 29.39 -44.90
C ASP A 645 -13.15 30.23 -43.76
N VAL A 646 -14.03 30.81 -42.94
CA VAL A 646 -13.64 31.60 -41.77
C VAL A 646 -13.08 30.71 -40.67
N ALA A 647 -13.77 29.61 -40.35
CA ALA A 647 -13.39 28.73 -39.25
C ALA A 647 -12.00 28.07 -39.44
N ASN A 648 -11.58 27.84 -40.70
CA ASN A 648 -10.34 27.13 -41.02
C ASN A 648 -9.19 28.01 -41.52
N GLU A 649 -9.40 29.32 -41.69
CA GLU A 649 -8.40 30.23 -42.26
C GLU A 649 -7.13 30.33 -41.38
N PRO A 650 -5.94 29.99 -41.92
CA PRO A 650 -4.68 30.01 -41.16
C PRO A 650 -4.36 31.34 -40.47
N VAL A 651 -4.69 32.47 -41.11
CA VAL A 651 -4.44 33.81 -40.55
C VAL A 651 -5.25 34.05 -39.26
N LEU A 652 -6.40 33.39 -39.09
CA LEU A 652 -7.26 33.56 -37.93
C LEU A 652 -6.90 32.65 -36.74
N ARG A 653 -6.03 31.64 -36.92
CA ARG A 653 -5.69 30.66 -35.87
C ARG A 653 -5.17 31.28 -34.58
N GLY A 654 -4.43 32.39 -34.69
CA GLY A 654 -3.86 33.11 -33.55
C GLY A 654 -4.92 33.72 -32.61
N PHE A 655 -6.12 34.02 -33.11
CA PHE A 655 -7.20 34.58 -32.30
C PHE A 655 -7.87 33.55 -31.40
N ARG A 656 -7.81 32.25 -31.76
CA ARG A 656 -8.45 31.16 -31.03
C ARG A 656 -9.94 31.44 -30.72
N PHE A 657 -10.69 31.91 -31.72
CA PHE A 657 -12.10 32.22 -31.58
C PHE A 657 -12.90 31.03 -31.01
N LEU A 658 -13.79 31.30 -30.06
CA LEU A 658 -14.60 30.31 -29.36
C LEU A 658 -15.78 29.80 -30.20
N SER A 659 -16.46 30.73 -30.88
CA SER A 659 -17.58 30.48 -31.81
C SER A 659 -17.14 29.84 -33.13
N ALA A 660 -15.83 29.75 -33.40
CA ALA A 660 -15.28 29.01 -34.54
C ALA A 660 -15.06 27.52 -34.25
N LYS A 661 -14.97 27.12 -32.98
CA LYS A 661 -14.68 25.72 -32.59
C LYS A 661 -15.86 24.81 -32.93
N PRO A 662 -15.66 23.56 -33.35
CA PRO A 662 -16.76 22.60 -33.37
C PRO A 662 -17.33 22.36 -31.96
N VAL A 663 -18.64 22.09 -31.85
CA VAL A 663 -19.34 21.86 -30.57
C VAL A 663 -20.35 20.70 -30.65
N LEU A 664 -20.35 19.85 -29.63
CA LEU A 664 -21.41 18.88 -29.36
C LEU A 664 -22.20 19.37 -28.14
N TYR A 665 -23.52 19.49 -28.27
CA TYR A 665 -24.41 19.72 -27.15
C TYR A 665 -25.08 18.42 -26.70
N ALA A 666 -24.73 17.97 -25.50
CA ALA A 666 -25.29 16.80 -24.86
C ALA A 666 -26.46 17.21 -23.95
N TRP A 667 -27.69 16.88 -24.34
CA TRP A 667 -28.92 17.21 -23.61
C TRP A 667 -29.17 16.12 -22.57
N ASN A 668 -28.78 16.36 -21.33
CA ASN A 668 -28.85 15.35 -20.27
C ASN A 668 -30.27 15.27 -19.71
N CYS A 669 -31.02 14.25 -20.11
CA CYS A 669 -32.42 14.04 -19.74
C CYS A 669 -32.61 12.85 -18.81
N THR A 670 -33.82 12.72 -18.28
CA THR A 670 -34.23 11.57 -17.47
C THR A 670 -34.28 10.30 -18.33
N GLU A 671 -34.22 9.15 -17.66
CA GLU A 671 -34.27 7.84 -18.33
C GLU A 671 -35.59 7.61 -19.06
N SER A 672 -36.69 8.09 -18.47
CA SER A 672 -38.03 8.02 -19.07
C SER A 672 -38.17 8.88 -20.32
N ASP A 673 -37.50 10.04 -20.34
CA ASP A 673 -37.60 10.97 -21.47
C ASP A 673 -36.59 10.65 -22.57
N PHE A 674 -35.51 9.92 -22.25
CA PHE A 674 -34.37 9.67 -23.15
C PHE A 674 -34.77 9.20 -24.56
N ALA A 675 -35.66 8.21 -24.66
CA ALA A 675 -36.09 7.66 -25.95
C ALA A 675 -36.96 8.62 -26.79
N THR A 676 -37.61 9.59 -26.14
CA THR A 676 -38.56 10.52 -26.78
C THR A 676 -38.05 11.96 -26.86
N PHE A 677 -36.90 12.25 -26.24
CA PHE A 677 -36.34 13.59 -26.15
C PHE A 677 -35.92 14.12 -27.52
N GLN A 678 -36.56 15.22 -27.94
CA GLN A 678 -36.26 15.85 -29.23
C GLN A 678 -35.13 16.86 -29.08
N VAL A 679 -34.02 16.59 -29.75
CA VAL A 679 -32.90 17.54 -29.88
C VAL A 679 -33.05 18.41 -31.14
N PRO A 680 -32.46 19.62 -31.16
CA PRO A 680 -32.43 20.46 -32.37
C PRO A 680 -31.73 19.79 -33.55
N ALA A 681 -31.99 20.31 -34.76
CA ALA A 681 -31.29 19.89 -35.97
C ALA A 681 -29.80 20.28 -35.92
N GLU A 682 -28.96 19.45 -36.53
CA GLU A 682 -27.52 19.72 -36.63
C GLU A 682 -27.23 20.88 -37.60
N ALA A 683 -26.15 21.60 -37.34
CA ALA A 683 -25.64 22.68 -38.16
C ALA A 683 -24.13 22.49 -38.40
N THR A 684 -23.54 23.27 -39.31
CA THR A 684 -22.11 23.21 -39.59
C THR A 684 -21.29 23.42 -38.31
N GLY A 685 -20.49 22.43 -37.94
CA GLY A 685 -19.67 22.49 -36.73
C GLY A 685 -20.45 22.39 -35.41
N GLN A 686 -21.75 22.07 -35.44
CA GLN A 686 -22.60 21.97 -34.26
C GLN A 686 -23.50 20.74 -34.34
N THR A 687 -23.36 19.84 -33.36
CA THR A 687 -24.19 18.63 -33.28
C THR A 687 -24.91 18.55 -31.93
N HIS A 688 -26.00 17.79 -31.89
CA HIS A 688 -26.79 17.61 -30.68
C HIS A 688 -27.05 16.13 -30.41
N LEU A 689 -27.02 15.74 -29.14
CA LEU A 689 -27.27 14.36 -28.71
C LEU A 689 -28.06 14.37 -27.41
N ALA A 690 -29.17 13.63 -27.35
CA ALA A 690 -29.83 13.32 -26.07
C ALA A 690 -28.96 12.31 -25.33
N VAL A 691 -28.71 12.56 -24.04
CA VAL A 691 -27.90 11.71 -23.17
C VAL A 691 -28.66 11.45 -21.88
N SER A 692 -28.42 10.31 -21.24
CA SER A 692 -28.81 10.12 -19.84
C SER A 692 -27.59 9.67 -19.06
N ALA A 693 -26.98 10.61 -18.33
CA ALA A 693 -25.80 10.31 -17.52
C ALA A 693 -26.11 9.31 -16.39
N LYS A 694 -27.37 9.23 -15.95
CA LYS A 694 -27.82 8.25 -14.96
C LYS A 694 -27.79 6.83 -15.53
N LEU A 695 -28.40 6.60 -16.71
CA LEU A 695 -28.35 5.32 -17.41
C LEU A 695 -26.91 4.90 -17.73
N GLU A 696 -26.08 5.82 -18.20
CA GLU A 696 -24.69 5.51 -18.52
C GLU A 696 -23.89 5.07 -17.28
N ARG A 697 -24.16 5.69 -16.12
CA ARG A 697 -23.55 5.29 -14.86
C ARG A 697 -24.00 3.90 -14.40
N GLU A 698 -25.28 3.57 -14.59
CA GLU A 698 -25.80 2.23 -14.30
C GLU A 698 -25.16 1.19 -15.23
N LEU A 699 -25.06 1.50 -16.53
CA LEU A 699 -24.38 0.66 -17.53
C LEU A 699 -22.90 0.40 -17.19
N ALA A 700 -22.19 1.41 -16.70
CA ALA A 700 -20.78 1.30 -16.31
C ALA A 700 -20.56 0.37 -15.11
N GLN A 701 -21.58 0.12 -14.29
CA GLN A 701 -21.52 -0.80 -13.15
C GLN A 701 -21.77 -2.26 -13.54
N ILE A 702 -22.36 -2.50 -14.72
CA ILE A 702 -22.60 -3.86 -15.22
C ILE A 702 -21.28 -4.42 -15.74
N THR A 703 -20.71 -5.42 -15.07
CA THR A 703 -19.45 -6.05 -15.48
C THR A 703 -19.63 -7.27 -16.37
N ASP A 704 -20.79 -7.93 -16.31
CA ASP A 704 -21.10 -9.11 -17.13
C ASP A 704 -21.56 -8.67 -18.54
N PRO A 705 -20.86 -9.09 -19.62
CA PRO A 705 -21.28 -8.80 -20.99
C PRO A 705 -22.70 -9.27 -21.32
N ALA A 706 -23.16 -10.39 -20.78
CA ALA A 706 -24.51 -10.91 -21.05
C ALA A 706 -25.59 -10.04 -20.42
N GLU A 707 -25.37 -9.61 -19.17
CA GLU A 707 -26.26 -8.65 -18.48
C GLU A 707 -26.28 -7.30 -19.19
N ARG A 708 -25.13 -6.87 -19.72
CA ARG A 708 -25.03 -5.64 -20.51
C ARG A 708 -25.82 -5.73 -21.82
N GLU A 709 -25.74 -6.85 -22.53
CA GLU A 709 -26.54 -7.10 -23.74
C GLU A 709 -28.05 -7.14 -23.44
N MET A 710 -28.45 -7.73 -22.31
CA MET A 710 -29.84 -7.71 -21.86
C MET A 710 -30.31 -6.28 -21.55
N PHE A 711 -29.50 -5.50 -20.84
CA PHE A 711 -29.78 -4.10 -20.53
C PHE A 711 -29.96 -3.25 -21.81
N PHE A 712 -29.11 -3.48 -22.82
CA PHE A 712 -29.25 -2.88 -24.15
C PHE A 712 -30.55 -3.28 -24.85
N ALA A 713 -30.90 -4.57 -24.83
CA ALA A 713 -32.13 -5.07 -25.43
C ALA A 713 -33.39 -4.50 -24.74
N ASP A 714 -33.40 -4.43 -23.40
CA ASP A 714 -34.53 -3.95 -22.61
C ASP A 714 -34.81 -2.46 -22.83
N LEU A 715 -33.75 -1.66 -23.01
CA LEU A 715 -33.85 -0.22 -23.28
C LEU A 715 -33.95 0.12 -24.78
N GLY A 716 -33.80 -0.88 -25.67
CA GLY A 716 -33.81 -0.67 -27.11
C GLY A 716 -32.62 0.17 -27.62
N ILE A 717 -31.49 0.13 -26.91
CA ILE A 717 -30.26 0.84 -27.28
C ILE A 717 -29.22 -0.15 -27.80
N THR A 718 -28.43 0.25 -28.80
CA THR A 718 -27.46 -0.65 -29.46
C THR A 718 -26.00 -0.39 -29.07
N GLU A 719 -25.73 0.75 -28.44
CA GLU A 719 -24.40 1.20 -28.03
C GLU A 719 -24.53 2.17 -26.83
N SER A 720 -23.46 2.34 -26.05
CA SER A 720 -23.46 3.25 -24.90
C SER A 720 -23.59 4.71 -25.36
N VAL A 721 -24.12 5.57 -24.48
CA VAL A 721 -24.19 7.00 -24.75
C VAL A 721 -22.79 7.60 -24.79
N LEU A 722 -21.89 7.08 -23.95
CA LEU A 722 -20.49 7.50 -23.93
C LEU A 722 -19.80 7.24 -25.28
N ASP A 723 -19.98 6.05 -25.87
CA ASP A 723 -19.42 5.72 -27.19
C ASP A 723 -19.94 6.65 -28.29
N ARG A 724 -21.23 7.00 -28.22
CA ARG A 724 -21.87 7.97 -29.14
C ARG A 724 -21.28 9.37 -28.99
N VAL A 725 -21.02 9.82 -27.77
CA VAL A 725 -20.37 11.10 -27.49
C VAL A 725 -18.94 11.10 -28.04
N ILE A 726 -18.18 10.04 -27.78
CA ILE A 726 -16.80 9.89 -28.27
C ILE A 726 -16.77 9.90 -29.79
N ALA A 727 -17.60 9.08 -30.45
CA ALA A 727 -17.66 9.01 -31.90
C ALA A 727 -18.05 10.36 -32.55
N ARG A 728 -18.99 11.09 -31.96
CA ARG A 728 -19.41 12.40 -32.49
C ARG A 728 -18.34 13.48 -32.31
N THR A 729 -17.71 13.54 -31.13
CA THR A 729 -16.62 14.50 -30.88
C THR A 729 -15.39 14.19 -31.73
N TYR A 730 -15.05 12.92 -31.96
CA TYR A 730 -13.98 12.51 -32.87
C TYR A 730 -14.23 12.99 -34.31
N ARG A 731 -15.46 12.85 -34.81
CA ARG A 731 -15.86 13.35 -36.13
C ARG A 731 -15.85 14.88 -36.20
N LEU A 732 -16.30 15.56 -35.14
CA LEU A 732 -16.29 17.02 -35.03
C LEU A 732 -14.87 17.61 -35.05
N LEU A 733 -13.90 16.93 -34.44
CA LEU A 733 -12.48 17.25 -34.55
C LEU A 733 -11.92 17.07 -35.97
N GLY A 734 -12.72 16.49 -36.88
CA GLY A 734 -12.34 16.18 -38.25
C GLY A 734 -11.38 15.00 -38.32
N LEU A 735 -11.41 14.09 -37.35
CA LEU A 735 -10.52 12.93 -37.28
C LEU A 735 -11.17 11.71 -37.94
N ILE A 736 -10.32 10.89 -38.56
CA ILE A 736 -10.61 9.54 -39.04
C ILE A 736 -9.56 8.59 -38.47
N SER A 737 -9.82 7.29 -38.51
CA SER A 737 -8.89 6.28 -38.04
C SER A 737 -8.34 5.48 -39.22
N PHE A 738 -7.02 5.34 -39.32
CA PHE A 738 -6.41 4.27 -40.12
C PHE A 738 -5.86 3.19 -39.19
N LEU A 739 -5.70 1.98 -39.71
CA LEU A 739 -5.38 0.78 -38.94
C LEU A 739 -4.03 0.22 -39.36
N THR A 740 -3.28 -0.30 -38.39
CA THR A 740 -2.11 -1.15 -38.62
C THR A 740 -2.37 -2.50 -37.97
N ALA A 741 -2.08 -3.59 -38.67
CA ALA A 741 -2.37 -4.93 -38.19
C ALA A 741 -1.21 -5.89 -38.42
N GLY A 742 -0.78 -6.58 -37.36
CA GLY A 742 0.28 -7.57 -37.40
C GLY A 742 0.32 -8.42 -36.14
N PRO A 743 1.24 -9.40 -36.04
CA PRO A 743 1.33 -10.34 -34.92
C PRO A 743 1.81 -9.69 -33.60
N ASP A 744 2.47 -8.54 -33.66
CA ASP A 744 2.89 -7.82 -32.46
C ASP A 744 1.80 -6.87 -31.95
N GLU A 745 1.19 -6.08 -32.84
CA GLU A 745 0.18 -5.10 -32.48
C GLU A 745 -0.88 -4.94 -33.57
N VAL A 746 -2.14 -4.82 -33.14
CA VAL A 746 -3.25 -4.30 -33.96
C VAL A 746 -3.66 -2.95 -33.36
N ARG A 747 -3.63 -1.90 -34.15
CA ARG A 747 -3.77 -0.53 -33.64
C ARG A 747 -4.57 0.37 -34.56
N SER A 748 -5.36 1.27 -33.97
CA SER A 748 -5.92 2.43 -34.66
C SER A 748 -5.09 3.68 -34.42
N TRP A 749 -5.02 4.51 -35.45
CA TRP A 749 -4.27 5.76 -35.49
C TRP A 749 -5.17 6.90 -35.93
N ALA A 750 -5.21 7.98 -35.14
CA ALA A 750 -5.99 9.17 -35.45
C ALA A 750 -5.26 10.06 -36.44
N VAL A 751 -5.95 10.46 -37.51
CA VAL A 751 -5.43 11.44 -38.48
C VAL A 751 -6.55 12.36 -38.93
N ARG A 752 -6.24 13.61 -39.31
CA ARG A 752 -7.25 14.52 -39.86
C ARG A 752 -7.75 14.01 -41.20
N LYS A 753 -9.06 14.12 -41.43
CA LYS A 753 -9.69 13.82 -42.71
C LYS A 753 -9.06 14.68 -43.81
N GLY A 754 -8.67 14.04 -44.90
CA GLY A 754 -7.95 14.69 -46.00
C GLY A 754 -6.42 14.61 -45.90
N ALA A 755 -5.89 14.06 -44.81
CA ALA A 755 -4.45 13.85 -44.67
C ALA A 755 -3.90 12.90 -45.74
N LYS A 756 -2.72 13.24 -46.25
CA LYS A 756 -2.01 12.42 -47.24
C LYS A 756 -1.27 11.25 -46.57
N ALA A 757 -0.96 10.21 -47.33
CA ALA A 757 -0.24 9.03 -46.83
C ALA A 757 1.06 9.35 -46.07
N PRO A 758 1.92 10.31 -46.49
CA PRO A 758 3.10 10.69 -45.71
C PRO A 758 2.76 11.33 -44.36
N GLU A 759 1.67 12.10 -44.28
CA GLU A 759 1.22 12.74 -43.04
C GLU A 759 0.68 11.70 -42.06
N ALA A 760 -0.10 10.72 -42.56
CA ALA A 760 -0.55 9.57 -41.77
C ALA A 760 0.64 8.73 -41.27
N ALA A 761 1.67 8.52 -42.10
CA ALA A 761 2.90 7.86 -41.68
C ALA A 761 3.63 8.64 -40.57
N GLY A 762 3.59 9.98 -40.62
CA GLY A 762 4.13 10.87 -39.60
C GLY A 762 3.47 10.76 -38.23
N VAL A 763 2.19 10.34 -38.18
CA VAL A 763 1.48 10.05 -36.92
C VAL A 763 2.11 8.87 -36.19
N ILE A 764 2.66 7.89 -36.92
CA ILE A 764 3.39 6.76 -36.33
C ILE A 764 4.75 7.22 -35.83
N HIS A 765 5.54 7.86 -36.70
CA HIS A 765 6.84 8.41 -36.36
C HIS A 765 7.28 9.48 -37.37
N SER A 766 7.95 10.53 -36.90
CA SER A 766 8.39 11.63 -37.78
C SER A 766 9.36 11.19 -38.89
N ASP A 767 10.14 10.13 -38.68
CA ASP A 767 11.04 9.57 -39.69
C ASP A 767 10.29 8.86 -40.82
N PHE A 768 9.13 8.27 -40.54
CA PHE A 768 8.32 7.61 -41.57
C PHE A 768 7.78 8.65 -42.57
N GLN A 769 7.46 9.86 -42.11
CA GLN A 769 7.04 10.95 -42.98
C GLN A 769 8.19 11.44 -43.87
N LYS A 770 9.39 11.62 -43.31
CA LYS A 770 10.58 12.08 -44.06
C LYS A 770 11.06 11.02 -45.05
N GLY A 771 11.11 9.76 -44.61
CA GLY A 771 11.57 8.61 -45.36
C GLY A 771 10.49 7.92 -46.22
N PHE A 772 9.29 8.49 -46.32
CA PHE A 772 8.15 7.86 -47.00
C PHE A 772 8.48 7.49 -48.46
N ILE A 773 8.30 6.20 -48.79
CA ILE A 773 8.44 5.69 -50.16
C ILE A 773 7.05 5.45 -50.77
N ARG A 774 6.27 4.54 -50.17
CA ARG A 774 4.91 4.16 -50.58
C ARG A 774 4.12 3.61 -49.39
N ALA A 775 2.80 3.61 -49.50
CA ALA A 775 1.90 2.95 -48.56
C ALA A 775 1.24 1.74 -49.24
N GLU A 776 1.30 0.58 -48.62
CA GLU A 776 0.48 -0.58 -49.00
C GLU A 776 -0.85 -0.47 -48.27
N VAL A 777 -1.94 -0.26 -49.02
CA VAL A 777 -3.25 0.08 -48.47
C VAL A 777 -4.27 -0.98 -48.84
N LEU A 778 -5.01 -1.45 -47.84
CA LEU A 778 -6.20 -2.28 -47.99
C LEU A 778 -7.40 -1.56 -47.36
N GLY A 779 -8.39 -1.21 -48.17
CA GLY A 779 -9.60 -0.56 -47.66
C GLY A 779 -10.42 -1.51 -46.78
N TRP A 780 -11.12 -0.97 -45.78
CA TRP A 780 -11.90 -1.78 -44.85
C TRP A 780 -12.97 -2.67 -45.53
N ASN A 781 -13.70 -2.12 -46.51
CA ASN A 781 -14.71 -2.88 -47.25
C ASN A 781 -14.10 -4.02 -48.10
N ASP A 782 -12.90 -3.78 -48.63
CA ASP A 782 -12.14 -4.79 -49.38
C ASP A 782 -11.65 -5.89 -48.43
N PHE A 783 -11.21 -5.52 -47.23
CA PHE A 783 -10.88 -6.47 -46.16
C PHE A 783 -12.10 -7.32 -45.75
N LEU A 784 -13.29 -6.74 -45.59
CA LEU A 784 -14.50 -7.51 -45.28
C LEU A 784 -14.86 -8.54 -46.37
N THR A 785 -14.50 -8.25 -47.64
CA THR A 785 -14.71 -9.17 -48.77
C THR A 785 -13.68 -10.30 -48.78
N ALA A 786 -12.40 -9.98 -48.55
CA ALA A 786 -11.34 -10.98 -48.58
C ALA A 786 -11.27 -11.81 -47.29
N LYS A 787 -11.51 -11.18 -46.13
CA LYS A 787 -11.32 -11.65 -44.75
C LYS A 787 -9.91 -12.15 -44.41
N ASP A 788 -8.97 -11.99 -45.33
CA ASP A 788 -7.57 -12.43 -45.20
C ASP A 788 -6.67 -11.60 -46.14
N PHE A 789 -5.47 -11.25 -45.66
CA PHE A 789 -4.55 -10.37 -46.39
C PHE A 789 -3.91 -11.05 -47.61
N LYS A 790 -3.64 -12.37 -47.53
CA LYS A 790 -3.08 -13.11 -48.66
C LYS A 790 -4.13 -13.21 -49.77
N LYS A 791 -5.38 -13.52 -49.40
CA LYS A 791 -6.49 -13.53 -50.34
C LYS A 791 -6.76 -12.14 -50.94
N ALA A 792 -6.66 -11.07 -50.14
CA ALA A 792 -6.78 -9.70 -50.65
C ALA A 792 -5.72 -9.37 -51.73
N LYS A 793 -4.48 -9.85 -51.55
CA LYS A 793 -3.41 -9.74 -52.55
C LYS A 793 -3.71 -10.55 -53.81
N GLU A 794 -4.17 -11.80 -53.66
CA GLU A 794 -4.55 -12.68 -54.78
C GLU A 794 -5.71 -12.09 -55.62
N LEU A 795 -6.64 -11.39 -54.98
CA LEU A 795 -7.76 -10.70 -55.63
C LEU A 795 -7.41 -9.31 -56.18
N GLY A 796 -6.17 -8.84 -55.99
CA GLY A 796 -5.72 -7.52 -56.44
C GLY A 796 -6.37 -6.35 -55.69
N LEU A 797 -6.85 -6.56 -54.47
CA LEU A 797 -7.53 -5.55 -53.66
C LEU A 797 -6.56 -4.66 -52.86
N THR A 798 -5.34 -5.13 -52.62
CA THR A 798 -4.28 -4.37 -51.95
C THR A 798 -3.60 -3.42 -52.94
N ARG A 799 -3.55 -2.13 -52.62
CA ARG A 799 -3.01 -1.07 -53.48
C ARG A 799 -1.67 -0.57 -52.98
N LEU A 800 -0.78 -0.18 -53.90
CA LEU A 800 0.48 0.52 -53.58
C LEU A 800 0.34 1.99 -53.91
N GLU A 801 0.15 2.80 -52.88
CA GLU A 801 -0.20 4.21 -52.97
C GLU A 801 1.02 5.13 -52.79
N GLY A 802 0.98 6.27 -53.48
CA GLY A 802 2.03 7.29 -53.49
C GLY A 802 1.80 8.41 -52.47
N LYS A 803 2.64 9.46 -52.54
CA LYS A 803 2.61 10.61 -51.62
C LYS A 803 1.32 11.42 -51.68
N GLU A 804 0.62 11.39 -52.81
CA GLU A 804 -0.62 12.15 -53.04
C GLU A 804 -1.89 11.40 -52.61
N TYR A 805 -1.77 10.15 -52.16
CA TYR A 805 -2.92 9.38 -51.69
C TYR A 805 -3.50 10.01 -50.43
N VAL A 806 -4.81 10.23 -50.43
CA VAL A 806 -5.56 10.71 -49.27
C VAL A 806 -6.07 9.51 -48.51
N VAL A 807 -5.68 9.39 -47.24
CA VAL A 807 -6.06 8.27 -46.39
C VAL A 807 -7.56 8.28 -46.12
N ALA A 808 -8.20 7.12 -46.28
CA ALA A 808 -9.61 6.92 -45.99
C ALA A 808 -9.79 6.30 -44.59
N ASP A 809 -10.97 6.54 -44.00
CA ASP A 809 -11.30 5.95 -42.70
C ASP A 809 -11.38 4.42 -42.80
N GLY A 810 -10.70 3.74 -41.88
CA GLY A 810 -10.61 2.28 -41.81
C GLY A 810 -9.57 1.67 -42.75
N ASP A 811 -8.81 2.47 -43.50
CA ASP A 811 -7.71 1.95 -44.31
C ASP A 811 -6.74 1.17 -43.41
N ILE A 812 -6.42 -0.06 -43.82
CA ILE A 812 -5.38 -0.87 -43.19
C ILE A 812 -4.10 -0.64 -43.98
N ILE A 813 -3.09 -0.06 -43.33
CA ILE A 813 -1.92 0.49 -44.01
C ILE A 813 -0.62 -0.11 -43.47
N GLU A 814 0.27 -0.49 -44.39
CA GLU A 814 1.67 -0.79 -44.12
C GLU A 814 2.55 0.22 -44.86
N PHE A 815 3.30 1.04 -44.12
CA PHE A 815 4.15 2.08 -44.71
C PHE A 815 5.54 1.54 -45.06
N ARG A 816 5.97 1.75 -46.30
CA ARG A 816 7.35 1.49 -46.76
C ARG A 816 8.14 2.78 -46.68
N PHE A 817 9.24 2.75 -45.94
CA PHE A 817 10.12 3.90 -45.73
C PHE A 817 11.58 3.48 -45.83
N ASN A 818 12.46 4.44 -46.16
CA ASN A 818 13.90 4.23 -46.13
C ASN A 818 14.41 4.52 -44.72
N VAL A 819 15.19 3.60 -44.14
CA VAL A 819 15.85 3.76 -42.84
C VAL A 819 17.08 4.65 -42.98
#